data_AF-A0A832JXL8-F1
#
_entry.id   AF-A0A832JXL8-F1
#
_cell.length_a   1.000
_cell.length_b   1.000
_cell.length_c   1.000
_cell.angle_alpha   90.00
_cell.angle_beta   90.00
_cell.angle_gamma   90.00
#
_symmetry.space_group_name_H-M   'P 1'
#
loop_
_entity.id
_entity.type
_entity.pdbx_description
1 polymer ?
#
loop_
_entity_poly.entity_id
_entity_poly.type
_entity_poly.pdbx_seq_one_letter_code
_entity_poly.pdbx_strand_id
1 'polypeptide(L)'
;MLALPRSIDMVLEMSAKVYYAIKPLILVLILITILTTQHSLLHIGTSTDTEDLELEFIQLIPSTSKNITARGECGTPWSTLSIGNASIDPNLWGLADYDCFSGLLEVKVDEKGYFKVIGELDLSNMSLKPWNVIAYPEVIYGFKPWGVPEEQLVSSKLVLPQRLVELPKIIALVDYTVLDSSTGLNLAFDIWLLRSRVPRPPRQGDVEIMVWLYSDGSPRPIPAGIFVKSVEQQVVFDGIPRVAIFDIYVERSVGNGWTYIAFSLRESVERGEIILDISSLLDIAIEILGFKREELYLTSIELGFEVFYSNRVLIKAAIYKYVLVVDKSLRASVKDVLSFTPKSSRLVTWITPWGYLYNPLELPIHFTPGVVVAYDVNCGLCTSVLREWLRESLKYIEFYLNMNRVVYVNFFCEKYVLEWEWRGFLDRVVLNDEVLDALRSVIGDGVNTYIGFSELTTCVNNETCRELLIGHYKYLKRAFPAARFYYYGSSGDDIGALLDLYVRAKLNYIGIDIWDYRLTESGVIISEHVTRKLLELHKQLSDKGLFIGEIGLRINDREAYIEPWRPDRPIVYDEMADELYYRDILKHLGELEIGITQLGIWAWNDGSFAIREDLAVQNTIQSFAIKLGLIPSLHTLEEEKAFIETINISIIYYIVIIITVFLLLYFLLCRRRK
;
A
#
# COMPACT_ATOMS: atom_id res chain seq x y z
N MET A 1 -53.98 8.11 -56.81
CA MET A 1 -53.84 9.14 -55.74
C MET A 1 -54.59 8.64 -54.52
N LEU A 2 -53.88 7.98 -53.60
CA LEU A 2 -54.44 7.46 -52.35
C LEU A 2 -54.37 8.56 -51.29
N ALA A 3 -55.51 8.91 -50.71
CA ALA A 3 -55.62 9.88 -49.64
C ALA A 3 -54.96 9.32 -48.36
N LEU A 4 -53.97 10.05 -47.83
CA LEU A 4 -53.37 9.76 -46.53
C LEU A 4 -54.44 9.91 -45.42
N PRO A 5 -54.44 9.05 -44.40
CA PRO A 5 -55.45 9.08 -43.35
C PRO A 5 -55.27 10.34 -42.49
N ARG A 6 -56.38 11.06 -42.23
CA ARG A 6 -56.51 12.21 -41.31
C ARG A 6 -55.95 11.96 -39.89
N SER A 7 -55.55 10.74 -39.54
CA SER A 7 -54.99 10.40 -38.24
C SER A 7 -53.56 10.90 -38.04
N ILE A 8 -52.78 11.13 -39.11
CA ILE A 8 -51.37 11.59 -38.99
C ILE A 8 -51.31 13.09 -38.66
N ASP A 9 -52.16 13.91 -39.29
CA ASP A 9 -52.21 15.34 -39.03
C ASP A 9 -52.65 15.63 -37.59
N MET A 10 -53.57 14.82 -37.04
CA MET A 10 -54.02 14.96 -35.66
C MET A 10 -52.92 14.62 -34.64
N VAL A 11 -52.06 13.64 -34.94
CA VAL A 11 -50.92 13.27 -34.09
C VAL A 11 -49.83 14.33 -34.12
N LEU A 12 -49.55 14.90 -35.30
CA LEU A 12 -48.59 15.99 -35.46
C LEU A 12 -49.08 17.27 -34.76
N GLU A 13 -50.37 17.61 -34.89
CA GLU A 13 -50.93 18.78 -34.22
C GLU A 13 -50.97 18.62 -32.68
N MET A 14 -51.24 17.41 -32.18
CA MET A 14 -51.14 17.10 -30.74
C MET A 14 -49.70 17.16 -30.23
N SER A 15 -48.73 16.65 -30.99
CA SER A 15 -47.31 16.69 -30.63
C SER A 15 -46.78 18.13 -30.55
N ALA A 16 -47.19 19.00 -31.48
CA ALA A 16 -46.85 20.42 -31.46
C ALA A 16 -47.45 21.12 -30.24
N LYS A 17 -48.74 20.91 -29.94
CA LYS A 17 -49.40 21.51 -28.76
C LYS A 17 -48.79 21.04 -27.44
N VAL A 18 -48.40 19.76 -27.35
CA VAL A 18 -47.68 19.21 -26.19
C VAL A 18 -46.27 19.81 -26.07
N TYR A 19 -45.54 19.92 -27.18
CA TYR A 19 -44.22 20.54 -27.20
C TYR A 19 -44.27 22.02 -26.77
N TYR A 20 -45.22 22.80 -27.27
CA TYR A 20 -45.39 24.20 -26.87
C TYR A 20 -45.85 24.36 -25.42
N ALA A 21 -46.61 23.41 -24.88
CA ALA A 21 -47.00 23.43 -23.47
C ALA A 21 -45.85 23.07 -22.51
N ILE A 22 -44.91 22.21 -22.93
CA ILE A 22 -43.80 21.73 -22.10
C ILE A 22 -42.55 22.63 -22.23
N LYS A 23 -42.39 23.34 -23.35
CA LYS A 23 -41.27 24.27 -23.60
C LYS A 23 -41.01 25.28 -22.47
N PRO A 24 -42.01 25.99 -21.89
CA PRO A 24 -41.76 26.89 -20.76
C PRO A 24 -41.35 26.14 -19.49
N LEU A 25 -41.83 24.91 -19.27
CA LEU A 25 -41.45 24.08 -18.11
C LEU A 25 -39.99 23.62 -18.21
N ILE A 26 -39.53 23.24 -19.41
CA ILE A 26 -38.12 22.90 -19.67
C ILE A 26 -37.23 24.11 -19.47
N LEU A 27 -37.65 25.30 -19.93
CA LEU A 27 -36.91 26.54 -19.73
C LEU A 27 -36.81 26.93 -18.24
N VAL A 28 -37.89 26.76 -17.48
CA VAL A 28 -37.88 26.98 -16.02
C VAL A 28 -36.99 25.96 -15.31
N LEU A 29 -37.02 24.67 -15.71
CA LEU A 29 -36.12 23.65 -15.16
C LEU A 29 -34.67 23.98 -15.45
N ILE A 30 -34.31 24.34 -16.69
CA ILE A 30 -32.95 24.76 -17.06
C ILE A 30 -32.54 26.01 -16.26
N LEU A 31 -33.43 26.98 -16.08
CA LEU A 31 -33.15 28.19 -15.32
C LEU A 31 -32.95 27.89 -13.83
N ILE A 32 -33.77 27.01 -13.24
CA ILE A 32 -33.60 26.54 -11.86
C ILE A 32 -32.27 25.79 -11.75
N THR A 33 -31.93 24.92 -12.70
CA THR A 33 -30.64 24.22 -12.72
C THR A 33 -29.48 25.21 -12.76
N ILE A 34 -29.51 26.21 -13.65
CA ILE A 34 -28.48 27.26 -13.76
C ILE A 34 -28.40 28.10 -12.48
N LEU A 35 -29.54 28.47 -11.88
CA LEU A 35 -29.57 29.24 -10.64
C LEU A 35 -29.07 28.42 -9.45
N THR A 36 -29.42 27.13 -9.35
CA THR A 36 -28.89 26.24 -8.30
C THR A 36 -27.41 25.97 -8.48
N THR A 37 -26.91 25.77 -9.71
CA THR A 37 -25.47 25.58 -9.94
C THR A 37 -24.69 26.87 -9.71
N GLN A 38 -25.22 28.05 -10.07
CA GLN A 38 -24.61 29.33 -9.72
C GLN A 38 -24.63 29.60 -8.21
N HIS A 39 -25.71 29.23 -7.51
CA HIS A 39 -25.78 29.39 -6.05
C HIS A 39 -24.85 28.42 -5.31
N SER A 40 -24.66 27.20 -5.82
CA SER A 40 -23.65 26.24 -5.34
C SER A 40 -22.23 26.72 -5.63
N LEU A 41 -21.97 27.32 -6.80
CA LEU A 41 -20.67 27.89 -7.17
C LEU A 41 -20.32 29.16 -6.37
N LEU A 42 -21.31 29.96 -6.00
CA LEU A 42 -21.12 31.15 -5.15
C LEU A 42 -20.93 30.81 -3.66
N HIS A 43 -21.32 29.62 -3.20
CA HIS A 43 -21.05 29.14 -1.84
C HIS A 43 -19.74 28.34 -1.71
N ILE A 44 -19.06 28.02 -2.81
CA ILE A 44 -17.72 27.40 -2.79
C ILE A 44 -16.62 28.40 -2.38
N GLY A 45 -16.90 29.71 -2.40
CA GLY A 45 -16.04 30.71 -1.76
C GLY A 45 -16.56 31.05 -0.37
N THR A 46 -15.82 30.67 0.68
CA THR A 46 -15.88 31.12 2.10
C THR A 46 -16.35 30.13 3.19
N SER A 47 -16.35 28.81 2.96
CA SER A 47 -16.35 27.83 4.05
C SER A 47 -15.04 27.04 4.01
N THR A 48 -14.05 27.54 4.74
CA THR A 48 -12.81 26.82 5.07
C THR A 48 -13.03 25.98 6.33
N ASP A 49 -13.98 25.06 6.28
CA ASP A 49 -14.07 23.97 7.24
C ASP A 49 -14.01 22.66 6.43
N THR A 50 -12.85 22.40 5.85
CA THR A 50 -12.47 21.04 5.46
C THR A 50 -12.25 20.30 6.77
N GLU A 51 -13.20 19.45 7.17
CA GLU A 51 -12.95 18.44 8.20
C GLU A 51 -11.84 17.52 7.68
N ASP A 52 -10.61 17.81 8.08
CA ASP A 52 -9.43 16.99 7.82
C ASP A 52 -9.74 15.54 8.23
N LEU A 53 -9.46 14.55 7.36
CA LEU A 53 -9.56 13.15 7.76
C LEU A 53 -8.45 12.88 8.79
N GLU A 54 -8.83 12.86 10.07
CA GLU A 54 -7.93 12.55 11.18
C GLU A 54 -7.64 11.03 11.23
N LEU A 55 -6.69 10.56 10.43
CA LEU A 55 -6.08 9.25 10.64
C LEU A 55 -5.20 9.29 11.89
N GLU A 56 -5.60 8.53 12.89
CA GLU A 56 -4.97 8.54 14.20
C GLU A 56 -4.26 7.21 14.49
N PHE A 57 -2.94 7.28 14.67
CA PHE A 57 -2.11 6.12 14.99
C PHE A 57 -1.97 5.94 16.50
N ILE A 58 -2.21 4.72 16.98
CA ILE A 58 -2.05 4.32 18.37
C ILE A 58 -1.01 3.20 18.42
N GLN A 59 0.23 3.57 18.74
CA GLN A 59 1.30 2.61 18.99
C GLN A 59 1.02 1.88 20.31
N LEU A 60 0.91 0.56 20.25
CA LEU A 60 0.63 -0.28 21.42
C LEU A 60 1.90 -0.90 22.03
N ILE A 61 2.94 -1.10 21.24
CA ILE A 61 4.27 -1.48 21.73
C ILE A 61 5.24 -0.33 21.42
N PRO A 62 5.47 0.61 22.34
CA PRO A 62 6.37 1.73 22.09
C PRO A 62 7.84 1.35 22.32
N SER A 63 8.75 2.08 21.68
CA SER A 63 10.15 2.11 22.11
C SER A 63 10.23 2.71 23.51
N THR A 64 10.90 2.03 24.44
CA THR A 64 11.04 2.47 25.83
C THR A 64 12.50 2.80 26.15
N SER A 65 12.74 3.67 27.12
CA SER A 65 14.09 3.93 27.64
C SER A 65 14.60 2.83 28.58
N LYS A 66 13.74 1.88 28.93
CA LYS A 66 14.02 0.76 29.85
C LYS A 66 13.24 -0.47 29.43
N ASN A 67 13.87 -1.63 29.60
CA ASN A 67 13.19 -2.91 29.49
C ASN A 67 12.05 -3.02 30.52
N ILE A 68 10.85 -3.38 30.07
CA ILE A 68 9.68 -3.69 30.92
C ILE A 68 9.45 -5.19 30.83
N THR A 69 9.38 -5.87 31.98
CA THR A 69 9.31 -7.32 32.04
C THR A 69 8.28 -7.76 33.07
N ALA A 70 7.30 -8.55 32.62
CA ALA A 70 6.30 -9.19 33.45
C ALA A 70 6.52 -10.70 33.47
N ARG A 71 6.27 -11.33 34.62
CA ARG A 71 6.55 -12.76 34.84
C ARG A 71 5.34 -13.47 35.41
N GLY A 72 5.01 -14.60 34.79
CA GLY A 72 4.05 -15.56 35.26
C GLY A 72 4.78 -16.78 35.82
N GLU A 73 4.49 -17.14 37.05
CA GLU A 73 5.06 -18.31 37.74
C GLU A 73 4.09 -18.86 38.77
N CYS A 74 4.44 -19.97 39.42
CA CYS A 74 3.63 -20.56 40.47
C CYS A 74 3.31 -19.54 41.58
N GLY A 75 2.03 -19.41 41.94
CA GLY A 75 1.53 -18.42 42.89
C GLY A 75 1.33 -17.01 42.32
N THR A 76 1.91 -16.69 41.15
CA THR A 76 1.77 -15.41 40.45
C THR A 76 1.47 -15.65 38.96
N PRO A 77 0.29 -16.19 38.60
CA PRO A 77 -0.03 -16.50 37.20
C PRO A 77 -0.27 -15.27 36.32
N TRP A 78 -0.45 -14.09 36.91
CA TRP A 78 -0.67 -12.81 36.24
C TRP A 78 0.28 -11.75 36.77
N SER A 79 0.80 -10.90 35.88
CA SER A 79 1.69 -9.80 36.27
C SER A 79 1.53 -8.66 35.25
N THR A 80 0.38 -8.01 35.27
CA THR A 80 0.08 -6.98 34.28
C THR A 80 0.90 -5.71 34.51
N LEU A 81 1.52 -5.19 33.45
CA LEU A 81 2.34 -3.97 33.49
C LEU A 81 1.99 -3.03 32.34
N SER A 82 1.83 -1.73 32.63
CA SER A 82 1.62 -0.70 31.60
C SER A 82 2.89 -0.48 30.75
N ILE A 83 2.69 -0.34 29.44
CA ILE A 83 3.70 -0.01 28.44
C ILE A 83 3.30 1.21 27.61
N GLY A 84 2.60 2.19 28.21
CA GLY A 84 2.13 3.39 27.51
C GLY A 84 0.63 3.32 27.22
N ASN A 85 0.25 3.22 25.94
CA ASN A 85 -1.17 3.13 25.55
C ASN A 85 -1.78 1.73 25.83
N ALA A 86 -0.97 0.75 26.21
CA ALA A 86 -1.36 -0.64 26.41
C ALA A 86 -0.73 -1.21 27.68
N SER A 87 -1.15 -2.42 28.06
CA SER A 87 -0.51 -3.24 29.09
C SER A 87 0.05 -4.53 28.50
N ILE A 88 0.97 -5.19 29.19
CA ILE A 88 1.42 -6.56 28.91
C ILE A 88 1.09 -7.48 30.08
N ASP A 89 0.75 -8.73 29.80
CA ASP A 89 0.48 -9.74 30.82
C ASP A 89 0.95 -11.13 30.34
N PRO A 90 1.71 -11.90 31.13
CA PRO A 90 2.02 -13.30 30.83
C PRO A 90 0.78 -14.22 30.90
N ASN A 91 -0.24 -13.84 31.66
CA ASN A 91 -1.58 -14.43 31.70
C ASN A 91 -1.63 -15.98 31.66
N LEU A 92 -1.09 -16.64 32.70
CA LEU A 92 -1.13 -18.11 32.89
C LEU A 92 -2.49 -18.59 33.43
N TRP A 93 -3.58 -18.09 32.86
CA TRP A 93 -4.93 -18.31 33.40
C TRP A 93 -5.36 -19.77 33.49
N GLY A 94 -4.92 -20.60 32.54
CA GLY A 94 -5.24 -22.03 32.54
C GLY A 94 -4.56 -22.80 33.68
N LEU A 95 -3.56 -22.19 34.33
CA LEU A 95 -2.83 -22.75 35.47
C LEU A 95 -3.25 -22.15 36.82
N ALA A 96 -4.16 -21.18 36.85
CA ALA A 96 -4.47 -20.40 38.04
C ALA A 96 -5.14 -21.19 39.18
N ASP A 97 -5.87 -22.26 38.84
CA ASP A 97 -6.55 -23.12 39.82
C ASP A 97 -5.63 -24.20 40.42
N TYR A 98 -4.37 -24.27 40.00
CA TYR A 98 -3.44 -25.31 40.44
C TYR A 98 -2.52 -24.80 41.55
N ASP A 99 -2.33 -25.64 42.58
CA ASP A 99 -1.54 -25.29 43.76
C ASP A 99 -0.10 -24.87 43.39
N CYS A 100 0.51 -25.53 42.41
CA CYS A 100 1.80 -25.13 41.86
C CYS A 100 2.17 -25.84 40.56
N PHE A 101 3.07 -25.21 39.80
CA PHE A 101 3.76 -25.76 38.62
C PHE A 101 5.24 -25.33 38.64
N SER A 102 6.09 -25.97 37.83
CA SER A 102 7.51 -25.60 37.75
C SER A 102 7.80 -24.82 36.48
N GLY A 103 8.68 -23.81 36.59
CA GLY A 103 9.09 -22.97 35.47
C GLY A 103 8.49 -21.57 35.51
N LEU A 104 8.73 -20.81 34.44
CA LEU A 104 8.26 -19.43 34.31
C LEU A 104 7.89 -19.12 32.85
N LEU A 105 6.97 -18.17 32.69
CA LEU A 105 6.69 -17.50 31.43
C LEU A 105 6.94 -16.00 31.60
N GLU A 106 7.80 -15.45 30.76
CA GLU A 106 8.17 -14.04 30.76
C GLU A 106 7.65 -13.36 29.49
N VAL A 107 7.03 -12.19 29.66
CA VAL A 107 6.77 -11.25 28.58
C VAL A 107 7.59 -9.99 28.80
N LYS A 108 8.23 -9.49 27.75
CA LYS A 108 9.15 -8.37 27.81
C LYS A 108 8.96 -7.40 26.66
N VAL A 109 8.91 -6.10 26.94
CA VAL A 109 9.14 -5.04 25.94
C VAL A 109 10.57 -4.53 26.12
N ASP A 110 11.38 -4.66 25.07
CA ASP A 110 12.76 -4.16 25.09
C ASP A 110 12.88 -2.69 24.64
N GLU A 111 14.09 -2.14 24.76
CA GLU A 111 14.39 -0.74 24.40
C GLU A 111 14.10 -0.40 22.92
N LYS A 112 14.03 -1.42 22.05
CA LYS A 112 13.67 -1.25 20.62
C LYS A 112 12.15 -1.25 20.40
N GLY A 113 11.36 -1.48 21.44
CA GLY A 113 9.91 -1.61 21.34
C GLY A 113 9.48 -2.98 20.82
N TYR A 114 10.22 -4.05 21.11
CA TYR A 114 9.82 -5.40 20.73
C TYR A 114 9.21 -6.12 21.92
N PHE A 115 7.97 -6.60 21.76
CA PHE A 115 7.32 -7.50 22.70
C PHE A 115 7.82 -8.93 22.46
N LYS A 116 8.32 -9.59 23.49
CA LYS A 116 8.92 -10.93 23.43
C LYS A 116 8.25 -11.82 24.45
N VAL A 117 7.91 -13.03 24.04
CA VAL A 117 7.39 -14.10 24.90
C VAL A 117 8.46 -15.18 25.00
N ILE A 118 8.87 -15.51 26.23
CA ILE A 118 9.85 -16.56 26.51
C ILE A 118 9.34 -17.38 27.68
N GLY A 119 9.17 -18.69 27.51
CA GLY A 119 8.68 -19.55 28.57
C GLY A 119 9.30 -20.93 28.56
N GLU A 120 9.54 -21.46 29.76
CA GLU A 120 9.91 -22.85 30.02
C GLU A 120 9.10 -23.34 31.22
N LEU A 121 8.18 -24.27 31.00
CA LEU A 121 7.30 -24.84 32.02
C LEU A 121 7.38 -26.37 32.02
N ASP A 122 7.44 -26.96 33.20
CA ASP A 122 7.28 -28.41 33.42
C ASP A 122 5.93 -28.66 34.10
N LEU A 123 5.01 -29.25 33.32
CA LEU A 123 3.63 -29.54 33.70
C LEU A 123 3.38 -31.06 33.74
N SER A 124 4.44 -31.87 33.78
CA SER A 124 4.36 -33.34 33.72
C SER A 124 3.59 -33.98 34.87
N ASN A 125 3.47 -33.29 36.01
CA ASN A 125 2.73 -33.75 37.19
C ASN A 125 1.29 -33.21 37.25
N MET A 126 0.81 -32.56 36.19
CA MET A 126 -0.50 -31.92 36.16
C MET A 126 -1.46 -32.67 35.25
N SER A 127 -2.71 -32.81 35.68
CA SER A 127 -3.82 -33.23 34.81
C SER A 127 -4.68 -32.01 34.52
N LEU A 128 -4.59 -31.50 33.29
CA LEU A 128 -5.33 -30.30 32.92
C LEU A 128 -6.80 -30.56 32.58
N LYS A 129 -7.59 -29.48 32.68
CA LYS A 129 -8.99 -29.42 32.24
C LYS A 129 -9.09 -29.54 30.70
N PRO A 130 -10.28 -29.87 30.14
CA PRO A 130 -10.46 -30.16 28.72
C PRO A 130 -10.12 -29.03 27.74
N TRP A 131 -10.01 -27.79 28.23
CA TRP A 131 -9.84 -26.58 27.41
C TRP A 131 -8.42 -26.42 26.83
N ASN A 132 -7.44 -27.21 27.30
CA ASN A 132 -6.07 -27.35 26.80
C ASN A 132 -5.22 -26.07 26.64
N VAL A 133 -5.73 -24.85 26.83
CA VAL A 133 -4.95 -23.60 26.87
C VAL A 133 -4.46 -23.35 28.29
N ILE A 134 -3.17 -23.04 28.44
CA ILE A 134 -2.52 -22.81 29.75
C ILE A 134 -2.17 -21.34 29.99
N ALA A 135 -1.97 -20.59 28.92
CA ALA A 135 -1.57 -19.19 29.00
C ALA A 135 -2.01 -18.42 27.75
N TYR A 136 -2.13 -17.11 27.88
CA TYR A 136 -2.31 -16.19 26.77
C TYR A 136 -1.44 -14.93 26.96
N PRO A 137 -0.10 -15.05 26.90
CA PRO A 137 0.79 -13.90 26.96
C PRO A 137 0.50 -12.88 25.86
N GLU A 138 0.30 -11.63 26.26
CA GLU A 138 -0.42 -10.67 25.41
C GLU A 138 -0.07 -9.21 25.65
N VAL A 139 -0.47 -8.38 24.66
CA VAL A 139 -0.55 -6.93 24.72
C VAL A 139 -2.04 -6.53 24.73
N ILE A 140 -2.44 -5.75 25.74
CA ILE A 140 -3.84 -5.41 26.03
C ILE A 140 -4.07 -3.92 25.76
N TYR A 141 -4.99 -3.59 24.85
CA TYR A 141 -5.50 -2.24 24.66
C TYR A 141 -6.94 -2.09 25.15
N GLY A 142 -7.21 -1.07 25.95
CA GLY A 142 -8.52 -0.86 26.57
C GLY A 142 -8.66 -1.60 27.90
N PHE A 143 -9.87 -2.03 28.23
CA PHE A 143 -10.17 -2.73 29.48
C PHE A 143 -10.54 -4.19 29.22
N LYS A 144 -9.66 -5.09 29.68
CA LYS A 144 -9.88 -6.54 29.70
C LYS A 144 -10.93 -6.89 30.76
N PRO A 145 -12.00 -7.66 30.42
CA PRO A 145 -13.13 -7.88 31.32
C PRO A 145 -12.85 -8.86 32.48
N TRP A 146 -11.66 -9.45 32.50
CA TRP A 146 -11.19 -10.39 33.50
C TRP A 146 -10.16 -9.74 34.44
N GLY A 147 -10.13 -10.18 35.71
CA GLY A 147 -9.14 -9.71 36.69
C GLY A 147 -9.55 -8.44 37.45
N VAL A 148 -8.57 -7.81 38.09
CA VAL A 148 -8.75 -6.55 38.82
C VAL A 148 -8.81 -5.41 37.80
N PRO A 149 -9.78 -4.47 37.90
CA PRO A 149 -9.82 -3.33 37.00
C PRO A 149 -8.54 -2.52 37.14
N GLU A 150 -7.68 -2.57 36.12
CA GLU A 150 -6.53 -1.66 36.03
C GLU A 150 -7.01 -0.24 35.70
N GLU A 151 -6.13 0.74 35.92
CA GLU A 151 -6.34 2.07 35.34
C GLU A 151 -6.52 1.92 33.83
N GLN A 152 -7.64 2.45 33.31
CA GLN A 152 -7.96 2.36 31.89
C GLN A 152 -6.90 3.10 31.09
N LEU A 153 -6.00 2.35 30.44
CA LEU A 153 -5.04 2.89 29.49
C LEU A 153 -5.78 3.14 28.18
N VAL A 154 -6.28 4.37 28.03
CA VAL A 154 -7.00 4.82 26.85
C VAL A 154 -6.22 5.91 26.16
N SER A 155 -6.09 5.78 24.84
CA SER A 155 -5.65 6.88 24.01
C SER A 155 -6.83 7.83 23.82
N SER A 156 -6.58 9.15 23.75
CA SER A 156 -7.62 10.11 23.34
C SER A 156 -8.17 9.84 21.93
N LYS A 157 -7.45 9.02 21.15
CA LYS A 157 -7.73 8.67 19.77
C LYS A 157 -8.82 7.60 19.61
N LEU A 158 -8.89 6.65 20.55
CA LEU A 158 -9.92 5.62 20.63
C LEU A 158 -10.19 5.32 22.11
N VAL A 159 -11.36 5.71 22.61
CA VAL A 159 -11.64 5.63 24.05
C VAL A 159 -12.49 4.40 24.32
N LEU A 160 -11.88 3.30 24.75
CA LEU A 160 -12.59 2.09 25.14
C LEU A 160 -12.95 2.10 26.65
N PRO A 161 -14.12 1.59 27.07
CA PRO A 161 -15.16 0.98 26.23
C PRO A 161 -16.01 1.97 25.41
N GLN A 162 -16.30 1.62 24.15
CA GLN A 162 -17.12 2.43 23.24
C GLN A 162 -18.19 1.58 22.55
N ARG A 163 -19.39 2.15 22.32
CA ARG A 163 -20.47 1.44 21.63
C ARG A 163 -20.10 1.16 20.19
N LEU A 164 -20.46 -0.02 19.68
CA LEU A 164 -20.14 -0.38 18.29
C LEU A 164 -20.74 0.57 17.24
N VAL A 165 -21.89 1.19 17.53
CA VAL A 165 -22.52 2.17 16.61
C VAL A 165 -21.75 3.49 16.54
N GLU A 166 -20.95 3.77 17.57
CA GLU A 166 -20.17 5.00 17.72
C GLU A 166 -18.70 4.76 17.34
N LEU A 167 -18.29 3.52 17.09
CA LEU A 167 -16.89 3.21 16.80
C LEU A 167 -16.44 3.84 15.47
N PRO A 168 -15.25 4.45 15.45
CA PRO A 168 -14.54 4.74 14.20
C PRO A 168 -14.11 3.43 13.53
N LYS A 169 -13.62 3.51 12.29
CA LYS A 169 -12.98 2.35 11.67
C LYS A 169 -11.64 2.09 12.34
N ILE A 170 -11.37 0.82 12.62
CA ILE A 170 -10.18 0.33 13.31
C ILE A 170 -9.47 -0.67 12.40
N ILE A 171 -8.23 -0.37 12.07
CA ILE A 171 -7.32 -1.24 11.32
C ILE A 171 -6.17 -1.61 12.26
N ALA A 172 -5.82 -2.90 12.32
CA ALA A 172 -4.65 -3.36 13.07
C ALA A 172 -3.49 -3.63 12.11
N LEU A 173 -2.30 -3.17 12.49
CA LEU A 173 -1.04 -3.44 11.82
C LEU A 173 -0.10 -4.13 12.81
N VAL A 174 0.32 -5.34 12.45
CA VAL A 174 1.09 -6.25 13.32
C VAL A 174 2.28 -6.80 12.57
N ASP A 175 3.47 -6.78 13.16
CA ASP A 175 4.65 -7.49 12.67
C ASP A 175 5.15 -8.44 13.76
N TYR A 176 5.31 -9.72 13.45
CA TYR A 176 5.63 -10.75 14.43
C TYR A 176 6.42 -11.92 13.84
N THR A 177 6.91 -12.78 14.74
CA THR A 177 7.47 -14.08 14.41
C THR A 177 7.27 -15.08 15.53
N VAL A 178 7.06 -16.34 15.17
CA VAL A 178 7.14 -17.49 16.08
C VAL A 178 8.50 -18.15 15.87
N LEU A 179 9.36 -18.14 16.89
CA LEU A 179 10.74 -18.63 16.78
C LEU A 179 10.87 -20.11 17.15
N ASP A 180 10.19 -20.53 18.22
CA ASP A 180 10.27 -21.87 18.77
C ASP A 180 9.04 -22.16 19.63
N SER A 181 8.47 -23.37 19.50
CA SER A 181 7.41 -23.87 20.37
C SER A 181 7.46 -25.39 20.46
N SER A 182 7.49 -25.95 21.68
CA SER A 182 7.37 -27.39 21.90
C SER A 182 5.92 -27.88 22.02
N THR A 183 4.95 -26.99 21.89
CA THR A 183 3.52 -27.26 22.11
C THR A 183 2.64 -26.58 21.06
N GLY A 184 1.35 -26.88 21.08
CA GLY A 184 0.36 -26.14 20.27
C GLY A 184 0.38 -24.65 20.61
N LEU A 185 0.36 -23.81 19.59
CA LEU A 185 0.43 -22.36 19.73
C LEU A 185 -0.45 -21.69 18.67
N ASN A 186 -1.13 -20.61 19.04
CA ASN A 186 -1.66 -19.66 18.08
C ASN A 186 -1.12 -18.24 18.32
N LEU A 187 -1.26 -17.37 17.33
CA LEU A 187 -1.25 -15.92 17.54
C LEU A 187 -2.65 -15.44 17.21
N ALA A 188 -3.31 -14.82 18.18
CA ALA A 188 -4.69 -14.41 18.04
C ALA A 188 -4.90 -13.00 18.56
N PHE A 189 -5.80 -12.27 17.92
CA PHE A 189 -6.53 -11.22 18.62
C PHE A 189 -7.58 -11.87 19.52
N ASP A 190 -7.76 -11.32 20.71
CA ASP A 190 -8.91 -11.57 21.59
C ASP A 190 -9.64 -10.23 21.82
N ILE A 191 -10.91 -10.16 21.42
CA ILE A 191 -11.68 -8.93 21.37
C ILE A 191 -12.97 -9.12 22.15
N TRP A 192 -13.14 -8.31 23.19
CA TRP A 192 -14.29 -8.42 24.08
C TRP A 192 -15.36 -7.39 23.77
N LEU A 193 -16.58 -7.89 23.58
CA LEU A 193 -17.79 -7.10 23.40
C LEU A 193 -18.76 -7.34 24.56
N LEU A 194 -18.99 -6.33 25.39
CA LEU A 194 -19.91 -6.43 26.52
C LEU A 194 -21.18 -5.63 26.30
N ARG A 195 -22.30 -6.07 26.89
CA ARG A 195 -23.53 -5.25 27.01
C ARG A 195 -23.42 -4.10 28.02
N SER A 196 -22.25 -3.91 28.61
CA SER A 196 -21.99 -2.98 29.70
C SER A 196 -20.68 -2.25 29.45
N ARG A 197 -20.69 -0.93 29.63
CA ARG A 197 -19.49 -0.10 29.72
C ARG A 197 -18.72 -0.32 31.03
N VAL A 198 -19.39 -0.81 32.07
CA VAL A 198 -18.79 -1.00 33.40
C VAL A 198 -17.96 -2.28 33.43
N PRO A 199 -16.70 -2.22 33.90
CA PRO A 199 -15.86 -3.38 34.18
C PRO A 199 -16.56 -4.51 34.92
N ARG A 200 -16.62 -5.69 34.30
CA ARG A 200 -17.14 -6.93 34.91
C ARG A 200 -16.75 -8.15 34.07
N PRO A 201 -16.77 -9.35 34.68
CA PRO A 201 -16.67 -10.59 33.93
C PRO A 201 -17.77 -10.72 32.84
N PRO A 202 -17.44 -11.33 31.69
CA PRO A 202 -18.39 -11.72 30.65
C PRO A 202 -19.48 -12.67 31.15
N ARG A 203 -20.67 -12.54 30.59
CA ARG A 203 -21.86 -13.36 30.92
C ARG A 203 -22.73 -13.56 29.68
N GLN A 204 -23.86 -14.23 29.87
CA GLN A 204 -24.85 -14.39 28.81
C GLN A 204 -25.18 -13.09 28.07
N GLY A 205 -24.97 -13.13 26.76
CA GLY A 205 -25.24 -12.04 25.85
C GLY A 205 -24.06 -11.11 25.56
N ASP A 206 -22.91 -11.34 26.19
CA ASP A 206 -21.64 -10.76 25.76
C ASP A 206 -20.97 -11.66 24.71
N VAL A 207 -19.99 -11.13 24.00
CA VAL A 207 -19.29 -11.82 22.91
C VAL A 207 -17.77 -11.74 23.07
N GLU A 208 -17.11 -12.87 22.88
CA GLU A 208 -15.67 -13.00 22.69
C GLU A 208 -15.41 -13.24 21.20
N ILE A 209 -14.58 -12.41 20.58
CA ILE A 209 -14.21 -12.53 19.17
C ILE A 209 -12.72 -12.78 19.08
N MET A 210 -12.33 -13.95 18.59
CA MET A 210 -10.94 -14.26 18.31
C MET A 210 -10.61 -14.16 16.81
N VAL A 211 -9.43 -13.67 16.48
CA VAL A 211 -8.91 -13.65 15.10
C VAL A 211 -7.52 -14.27 15.08
N TRP A 212 -7.42 -15.53 14.66
CA TRP A 212 -6.17 -16.30 14.66
C TRP A 212 -5.41 -16.06 13.36
N LEU A 213 -4.22 -15.47 13.44
CA LEU A 213 -3.31 -15.24 12.30
C LEU A 213 -2.35 -16.42 12.09
N TYR A 214 -2.01 -17.10 13.19
CA TYR A 214 -1.14 -18.27 13.22
C TYR A 214 -1.78 -19.36 14.06
N SER A 215 -1.60 -20.63 13.67
CA SER A 215 -1.97 -21.78 14.49
C SER A 215 -1.23 -23.03 14.03
N ASP A 216 -0.32 -23.53 14.86
CA ASP A 216 0.47 -24.74 14.59
C ASP A 216 0.88 -25.47 15.88
N GLY A 217 1.62 -26.57 15.73
CA GLY A 217 2.15 -27.39 16.82
C GLY A 217 1.47 -28.75 16.93
N SER A 218 1.79 -29.51 17.97
CA SER A 218 1.29 -30.87 18.18
C SER A 218 0.75 -31.06 19.61
N PRO A 219 -0.58 -31.23 19.79
CA PRO A 219 -1.61 -31.17 18.75
C PRO A 219 -1.80 -29.74 18.23
N ARG A 220 -2.17 -29.61 16.95
CA ARG A 220 -2.48 -28.32 16.35
C ARG A 220 -3.73 -27.74 17.01
N PRO A 221 -3.70 -26.48 17.49
CA PRO A 221 -4.87 -25.82 18.04
C PRO A 221 -6.03 -25.76 17.06
N ILE A 222 -7.25 -25.86 17.58
CA ILE A 222 -8.50 -25.66 16.81
C ILE A 222 -9.39 -24.74 17.64
N PRO A 223 -10.00 -23.70 17.04
CA PRO A 223 -10.92 -22.84 17.78
C PRO A 223 -12.09 -23.62 18.39
N ALA A 224 -12.62 -23.12 19.51
CA ALA A 224 -13.77 -23.73 20.16
C ALA A 224 -15.05 -23.62 19.30
N GLY A 225 -15.97 -24.56 19.50
CA GLY A 225 -17.29 -24.57 18.88
C GLY A 225 -17.36 -25.32 17.54
N ILE A 226 -18.34 -24.96 16.72
CA ILE A 226 -18.60 -25.60 15.43
C ILE A 226 -18.21 -24.69 14.28
N PHE A 227 -17.64 -25.28 13.22
CA PHE A 227 -17.44 -24.57 11.95
C PHE A 227 -18.79 -24.11 11.38
N VAL A 228 -18.86 -22.85 10.96
CA VAL A 228 -20.07 -22.23 10.40
C VAL A 228 -19.93 -21.99 8.90
N LYS A 229 -18.91 -21.22 8.49
CA LYS A 229 -18.62 -20.86 7.10
C LYS A 229 -17.19 -20.33 6.97
N SER A 230 -16.75 -20.14 5.74
CA SER A 230 -15.54 -19.38 5.44
C SER A 230 -15.91 -17.99 4.91
N VAL A 231 -15.07 -17.00 5.18
CA VAL A 231 -15.21 -15.66 4.62
C VAL A 231 -13.90 -15.20 4.00
N GLU A 232 -14.01 -14.50 2.88
CA GLU A 232 -12.90 -13.81 2.24
C GLU A 232 -12.75 -12.43 2.86
N GLN A 233 -11.54 -12.08 3.27
CA GLN A 233 -11.19 -10.77 3.78
C GLN A 233 -9.97 -10.25 3.04
N GLN A 234 -9.95 -8.94 2.82
CA GLN A 234 -8.76 -8.29 2.29
C GLN A 234 -7.78 -8.06 3.43
N VAL A 235 -6.58 -8.60 3.30
CA VAL A 235 -5.51 -8.51 4.29
C VAL A 235 -4.24 -8.12 3.55
N VAL A 236 -3.41 -7.26 4.13
CA VAL A 236 -2.09 -6.95 3.58
C VAL A 236 -1.06 -7.84 4.29
N PHE A 237 -0.35 -8.68 3.55
CA PHE A 237 0.77 -9.47 4.08
C PHE A 237 2.07 -8.93 3.50
N ASP A 238 3.00 -8.50 4.34
CA ASP A 238 4.29 -7.91 3.96
C ASP A 238 4.14 -6.83 2.88
N GLY A 239 3.18 -5.90 3.10
CA GLY A 239 2.87 -4.83 2.15
C GLY A 239 2.02 -5.23 0.93
N ILE A 240 1.62 -6.50 0.80
CA ILE A 240 0.87 -7.03 -0.37
C ILE A 240 -0.59 -7.28 -0.01
N PRO A 241 -1.55 -6.56 -0.63
CA PRO A 241 -2.96 -6.87 -0.49
C PRO A 241 -3.26 -8.26 -1.07
N ARG A 242 -3.90 -9.12 -0.29
CA ARG A 242 -4.35 -10.45 -0.69
C ARG A 242 -5.74 -10.73 -0.15
N VAL A 243 -6.46 -11.60 -0.85
CA VAL A 243 -7.68 -12.20 -0.31
C VAL A 243 -7.26 -13.34 0.62
N ALA A 244 -7.46 -13.14 1.92
CA ALA A 244 -7.29 -14.15 2.95
C ALA A 244 -8.61 -14.87 3.21
N ILE A 245 -8.55 -16.17 3.46
CA ILE A 245 -9.73 -16.97 3.83
C ILE A 245 -9.68 -17.26 5.32
N PHE A 246 -10.72 -16.81 6.03
CA PHE A 246 -10.93 -17.12 7.44
C PHE A 246 -12.05 -18.14 7.60
N ASP A 247 -11.74 -19.24 8.28
CA ASP A 247 -12.73 -20.24 8.72
C ASP A 247 -13.35 -19.80 10.05
N ILE A 248 -14.69 -19.73 10.08
CA ILE A 248 -15.43 -19.20 11.23
C ILE A 248 -15.95 -20.34 12.09
N TYR A 249 -15.65 -20.28 13.38
CA TYR A 249 -16.14 -21.19 14.41
C TYR A 249 -17.00 -20.45 15.43
N VAL A 250 -18.08 -21.05 15.91
CA VAL A 250 -18.96 -20.45 16.90
C VAL A 250 -19.30 -21.43 18.01
N GLU A 251 -19.14 -21.00 19.27
CA GLU A 251 -19.70 -21.64 20.45
C GLU A 251 -20.67 -20.66 21.12
N ARG A 252 -21.94 -21.06 21.25
CA ARG A 252 -23.00 -20.15 21.70
C ARG A 252 -22.99 -19.93 23.21
N SER A 253 -22.34 -20.82 23.97
CA SER A 253 -22.30 -20.73 25.42
C SER A 253 -20.97 -21.25 25.99
N VAL A 254 -20.04 -20.35 26.27
CA VAL A 254 -18.80 -20.62 27.00
C VAL A 254 -18.93 -20.10 28.43
N GLY A 255 -18.37 -20.85 29.40
CA GLY A 255 -18.30 -20.47 30.81
C GLY A 255 -19.62 -19.96 31.40
N ASN A 256 -19.68 -18.67 31.73
CA ASN A 256 -20.86 -17.98 32.30
C ASN A 256 -21.93 -17.61 31.23
N GLY A 257 -21.88 -18.25 30.07
CA GLY A 257 -22.88 -18.17 29.01
C GLY A 257 -22.60 -17.14 27.92
N TRP A 258 -21.40 -16.55 27.84
CA TRP A 258 -21.06 -15.66 26.73
C TRP A 258 -20.92 -16.45 25.42
N THR A 259 -21.02 -15.76 24.30
CA THR A 259 -20.87 -16.36 22.98
C THR A 259 -19.44 -16.16 22.48
N TYR A 260 -18.83 -17.22 21.99
CA TYR A 260 -17.51 -17.22 21.37
C TYR A 260 -17.64 -17.34 19.85
N ILE A 261 -16.87 -16.53 19.13
CA ILE A 261 -16.70 -16.66 17.69
C ILE A 261 -15.22 -16.47 17.33
N ALA A 262 -14.69 -17.36 16.49
CA ALA A 262 -13.31 -17.28 16.03
C ALA A 262 -13.24 -17.21 14.52
N PHE A 263 -12.38 -16.32 14.01
CA PHE A 263 -11.93 -16.25 12.64
C PHE A 263 -10.53 -16.87 12.56
N SER A 264 -10.43 -18.08 12.01
CA SER A 264 -9.16 -18.79 11.89
C SER A 264 -8.60 -18.66 10.49
N LEU A 265 -7.44 -18.01 10.33
CA LEU A 265 -6.79 -17.89 9.03
C LEU A 265 -6.37 -19.27 8.53
N ARG A 266 -6.90 -19.67 7.38
CA ARG A 266 -6.68 -21.01 6.83
C ARG A 266 -5.21 -21.27 6.51
N GLU A 267 -4.56 -20.28 5.92
CA GLU A 267 -3.12 -20.28 5.63
C GLU A 267 -2.39 -19.54 6.75
N SER A 268 -2.06 -20.25 7.82
CA SER A 268 -1.37 -19.68 8.98
C SER A 268 -0.04 -19.03 8.59
N VAL A 269 0.26 -17.88 9.18
CA VAL A 269 1.48 -17.11 8.91
C VAL A 269 2.41 -17.23 10.11
N GLU A 270 3.60 -17.80 9.94
CA GLU A 270 4.56 -17.98 11.06
C GLU A 270 5.28 -16.67 11.41
N ARG A 271 5.47 -15.80 10.42
CA ARG A 271 6.17 -14.51 10.54
C ARG A 271 5.74 -13.52 9.46
N GLY A 272 5.89 -12.23 9.74
CA GLY A 272 5.69 -11.15 8.77
C GLY A 272 4.79 -10.03 9.29
N GLU A 273 4.63 -9.00 8.45
CA GLU A 273 3.75 -7.87 8.71
C GLU A 273 2.35 -8.13 8.14
N ILE A 274 1.31 -7.93 8.96
CA ILE A 274 -0.10 -8.13 8.63
C ILE A 274 -0.87 -6.85 8.92
N ILE A 275 -1.63 -6.37 7.93
CA ILE A 275 -2.62 -5.29 8.10
C ILE A 275 -4.02 -5.86 7.88
N LEU A 276 -4.89 -5.70 8.86
CA LEU A 276 -6.25 -6.24 8.82
C LEU A 276 -7.29 -5.25 9.36
N ASP A 277 -8.49 -5.26 8.79
CA ASP A 277 -9.61 -4.43 9.24
C ASP A 277 -10.42 -5.13 10.32
N ILE A 278 -10.18 -4.70 11.55
CA ILE A 278 -10.88 -5.21 12.73
C ILE A 278 -12.37 -4.89 12.64
N SER A 279 -12.74 -3.73 12.11
CA SER A 279 -14.14 -3.31 12.02
C SER A 279 -14.95 -4.19 11.07
N SER A 280 -14.38 -4.58 9.93
CA SER A 280 -14.99 -5.55 9.01
C SER A 280 -15.27 -6.90 9.68
N LEU A 281 -14.30 -7.41 10.46
CA LEU A 281 -14.47 -8.67 11.19
C LEU A 281 -15.53 -8.56 12.31
N LEU A 282 -15.57 -7.44 13.03
CA LEU A 282 -16.62 -7.15 14.00
C LEU A 282 -18.01 -7.15 13.34
N ASP A 283 -18.16 -6.50 12.19
CA ASP A 283 -19.43 -6.45 11.46
C ASP A 283 -19.92 -7.86 11.08
N ILE A 284 -19.02 -8.67 10.54
CA ILE A 284 -19.32 -10.07 10.17
C ILE A 284 -19.71 -10.88 11.40
N ALA A 285 -19.00 -10.71 12.52
CA ALA A 285 -19.29 -11.44 13.75
C ALA A 285 -20.68 -11.10 14.27
N ILE A 286 -21.01 -9.82 14.36
CA ILE A 286 -22.31 -9.33 14.82
C ILE A 286 -23.45 -9.82 13.93
N GLU A 287 -23.26 -9.80 12.61
CA GLU A 287 -24.24 -10.32 11.65
C GLU A 287 -24.50 -11.82 11.86
N ILE A 288 -23.43 -12.64 11.92
CA ILE A 288 -23.53 -14.10 12.10
C ILE A 288 -24.22 -14.45 13.42
N LEU A 289 -23.90 -13.71 14.48
CA LEU A 289 -24.42 -13.98 15.79
C LEU A 289 -25.86 -13.46 15.99
N GLY A 290 -26.30 -12.51 15.16
CA GLY A 290 -27.64 -11.91 15.22
C GLY A 290 -27.79 -10.84 16.29
N PHE A 291 -26.68 -10.21 16.71
CA PHE A 291 -26.69 -9.09 17.64
C PHE A 291 -26.95 -7.77 16.91
N LYS A 292 -27.34 -6.75 17.68
CA LYS A 292 -27.41 -5.38 17.19
C LYS A 292 -26.23 -4.58 17.71
N ARG A 293 -25.67 -3.71 16.87
CA ARG A 293 -24.49 -2.91 17.22
C ARG A 293 -24.73 -2.00 18.42
N GLU A 294 -25.95 -1.49 18.60
CA GLU A 294 -26.33 -0.60 19.72
C GLU A 294 -26.34 -1.29 21.09
N GLU A 295 -26.32 -2.63 21.13
CA GLU A 295 -26.40 -3.41 22.37
C GLU A 295 -25.02 -3.69 22.98
N LEU A 296 -23.94 -3.47 22.23
CA LEU A 296 -22.60 -3.93 22.59
C LEU A 296 -21.59 -2.77 22.61
N TYR A 297 -20.65 -2.91 23.54
CA TYR A 297 -19.49 -2.06 23.71
C TYR A 297 -18.24 -2.87 23.41
N LEU A 298 -17.38 -2.37 22.53
CA LEU A 298 -16.00 -2.86 22.42
C LEU A 298 -15.25 -2.43 23.68
N THR A 299 -14.75 -3.38 24.46
CA THR A 299 -14.07 -3.08 25.74
C THR A 299 -12.56 -3.19 25.64
N SER A 300 -12.05 -4.17 24.90
CA SER A 300 -10.61 -4.38 24.69
C SER A 300 -10.32 -4.96 23.32
N ILE A 301 -9.09 -4.70 22.84
CA ILE A 301 -8.46 -5.38 21.72
C ILE A 301 -7.13 -5.93 22.24
N GLU A 302 -7.06 -7.24 22.41
CA GLU A 302 -5.91 -7.96 22.96
C GLU A 302 -5.21 -8.71 21.83
N LEU A 303 -3.88 -8.77 21.83
CA LEU A 303 -3.11 -9.55 20.86
C LEU A 303 -2.05 -10.34 21.59
N GLY A 304 -2.09 -11.67 21.46
CA GLY A 304 -1.21 -12.55 22.19
C GLY A 304 -1.16 -13.95 21.62
N PHE A 305 -0.46 -14.82 22.33
CA PHE A 305 -0.27 -16.21 21.91
C PHE A 305 -0.98 -17.17 22.86
N GLU A 306 -2.01 -17.89 22.44
CA GLU A 306 -2.55 -18.96 23.29
C GLU A 306 -1.58 -20.14 23.27
N VAL A 307 -1.05 -20.46 24.45
CA VAL A 307 -0.13 -21.56 24.66
C VAL A 307 -0.93 -22.77 25.10
N PHE A 308 -0.83 -23.86 24.36
CA PHE A 308 -1.54 -25.10 24.66
C PHE A 308 -0.71 -26.01 25.56
N TYR A 309 -1.40 -26.88 26.28
CA TYR A 309 -0.80 -27.82 27.21
C TYR A 309 0.07 -28.85 26.53
N SER A 310 1.24 -29.06 27.13
CA SER A 310 2.02 -30.27 27.01
C SER A 310 2.79 -30.49 28.32
N ASN A 311 3.34 -31.70 28.53
CA ASN A 311 4.13 -32.00 29.73
C ASN A 311 5.33 -31.05 29.88
N ARG A 312 5.87 -30.55 28.77
CA ARG A 312 6.96 -29.58 28.73
C ARG A 312 6.70 -28.53 27.67
N VAL A 313 6.57 -27.29 28.12
CA VAL A 313 6.32 -26.14 27.27
C VAL A 313 7.58 -25.31 27.17
N LEU A 314 8.09 -25.17 25.96
CA LEU A 314 9.10 -24.20 25.56
C LEU A 314 8.45 -23.29 24.54
N ILE A 315 8.57 -21.97 24.74
CA ILE A 315 8.04 -20.99 23.80
C ILE A 315 9.03 -19.82 23.64
N LYS A 316 9.24 -19.42 22.40
CA LYS A 316 9.91 -18.18 22.01
C LYS A 316 9.16 -17.56 20.85
N ALA A 317 8.59 -16.38 21.05
CA ALA A 317 7.91 -15.61 20.01
C ALA A 317 8.11 -14.12 20.24
N ALA A 318 7.87 -13.31 19.20
CA ALA A 318 7.99 -11.86 19.30
C ALA A 318 6.96 -11.15 18.43
N ILE A 319 6.51 -9.99 18.90
CA ILE A 319 5.76 -8.99 18.14
C ILE A 319 6.65 -7.74 18.07
N TYR A 320 7.10 -7.42 16.87
CA TYR A 320 7.99 -6.29 16.59
C TYR A 320 7.23 -4.98 16.42
N LYS A 321 5.97 -5.05 15.98
CA LYS A 321 5.12 -3.89 15.75
C LYS A 321 3.68 -4.25 16.06
N TYR A 322 2.98 -3.38 16.79
CA TYR A 322 1.53 -3.46 16.97
C TYR A 322 0.95 -2.05 17.07
N VAL A 323 0.18 -1.68 16.04
CA VAL A 323 -0.41 -0.35 15.88
C VAL A 323 -1.89 -0.49 15.53
N LEU A 324 -2.72 0.32 16.17
CA LEU A 324 -4.09 0.56 15.72
C LEU A 324 -4.13 1.86 14.93
N VAL A 325 -4.68 1.80 13.73
CA VAL A 325 -5.01 2.96 12.91
C VAL A 325 -6.50 3.21 13.03
N VAL A 326 -6.84 4.39 13.50
CA VAL A 326 -8.21 4.82 13.77
C VAL A 326 -8.58 5.88 12.75
N ASP A 327 -9.66 5.62 12.04
CA ASP A 327 -10.20 6.52 11.03
C ASP A 327 -11.58 7.00 11.51
N LYS A 328 -11.62 8.24 12.00
CA LYS A 328 -12.82 8.89 12.52
C LYS A 328 -13.76 9.39 11.43
N SER A 329 -13.29 9.49 10.19
CA SER A 329 -13.97 10.14 9.08
C SER A 329 -14.60 9.14 8.09
N LEU A 330 -14.22 7.85 8.12
CA LEU A 330 -14.81 6.79 7.27
C LEU A 330 -15.57 5.71 8.06
N ARG A 331 -16.82 5.47 7.65
CA ARG A 331 -17.59 4.23 7.93
C ARG A 331 -17.55 3.21 6.78
N ALA A 332 -16.69 3.38 5.75
CA ALA A 332 -16.69 2.54 4.54
C ALA A 332 -15.56 1.48 4.48
N SER A 333 -15.84 0.40 3.75
CA SER A 333 -15.06 -0.85 3.70
C SER A 333 -13.63 -0.73 3.11
N VAL A 334 -12.74 -1.65 3.50
CA VAL A 334 -11.35 -1.80 2.98
C VAL A 334 -11.25 -1.87 1.45
N LYS A 335 -12.31 -2.27 0.75
CA LYS A 335 -12.31 -2.40 -0.70
C LYS A 335 -11.99 -1.06 -1.40
N ASP A 336 -12.37 0.06 -0.80
CA ASP A 336 -12.16 1.41 -1.35
C ASP A 336 -10.74 1.95 -1.08
N VAL A 337 -10.06 1.41 -0.07
CA VAL A 337 -8.64 1.73 0.23
C VAL A 337 -7.72 0.89 -0.66
N LEU A 338 -8.06 -0.37 -0.92
CA LEU A 338 -7.25 -1.30 -1.73
C LEU A 338 -7.54 -1.24 -3.23
N SER A 339 -8.69 -0.71 -3.66
CA SER A 339 -8.90 -0.36 -5.08
C SER A 339 -8.13 0.89 -5.51
N PHE A 340 -7.49 1.58 -4.56
CA PHE A 340 -6.60 2.70 -4.84
C PHE A 340 -5.22 2.19 -5.26
N THR A 341 -5.13 1.55 -6.43
CA THR A 341 -3.86 1.56 -7.18
C THR A 341 -3.49 3.02 -7.39
N PRO A 342 -2.41 3.57 -6.78
CA PRO A 342 -2.04 4.96 -6.98
C PRO A 342 -1.78 5.13 -8.47
N LYS A 343 -2.72 5.78 -9.18
CA LYS A 343 -2.69 5.85 -10.63
C LYS A 343 -1.59 6.76 -11.17
N SER A 344 -0.68 7.25 -10.33
CA SER A 344 0.32 8.23 -10.73
C SER A 344 1.45 8.42 -9.73
N SER A 345 2.06 7.37 -9.18
CA SER A 345 3.41 7.59 -8.66
C SER A 345 4.34 7.92 -9.82
N ARG A 346 5.00 9.07 -9.71
CA ARG A 346 5.93 9.64 -10.68
C ARG A 346 7.39 9.41 -10.27
N LEU A 347 7.59 8.62 -9.21
CA LEU A 347 8.90 8.19 -8.74
C LEU A 347 9.18 6.78 -9.28
N VAL A 348 10.08 6.67 -10.25
CA VAL A 348 10.53 5.41 -10.83
C VAL A 348 11.74 4.91 -10.03
N THR A 349 11.82 3.61 -9.79
CA THR A 349 13.00 3.01 -9.15
C THR A 349 13.49 1.86 -10.00
N TRP A 350 14.75 1.97 -10.45
CA TRP A 350 15.33 1.03 -11.40
C TRP A 350 15.75 -0.27 -10.72
N ILE A 351 15.37 -1.39 -11.32
CA ILE A 351 15.69 -2.75 -10.95
C ILE A 351 16.52 -3.32 -12.09
N THR A 352 17.73 -3.74 -11.76
CA THR A 352 18.66 -4.31 -12.72
C THR A 352 18.56 -5.82 -12.74
N PRO A 353 18.80 -6.47 -13.90
CA PRO A 353 18.85 -7.93 -13.97
C PRO A 353 20.19 -8.49 -13.43
N TRP A 354 21.15 -7.62 -13.14
CA TRP A 354 22.35 -7.91 -12.38
C TRP A 354 22.21 -7.42 -10.93
N GLY A 355 23.25 -7.58 -10.13
CA GLY A 355 23.24 -7.19 -8.72
C GLY A 355 22.69 -8.29 -7.82
N TYR A 356 22.07 -7.89 -6.70
CA TYR A 356 21.50 -8.84 -5.75
C TYR A 356 20.19 -9.43 -6.28
N LEU A 357 19.95 -10.70 -5.91
CA LEU A 357 18.63 -11.31 -6.10
C LEU A 357 17.58 -10.44 -5.42
N TYR A 358 16.57 -10.09 -6.20
CA TYR A 358 15.57 -9.12 -5.83
C TYR A 358 14.24 -9.83 -5.58
N ASN A 359 13.64 -9.60 -4.42
CA ASN A 359 12.29 -10.03 -4.14
C ASN A 359 11.32 -8.88 -4.52
N PRO A 360 10.47 -9.05 -5.55
CA PRO A 360 9.52 -8.01 -6.01
C PRO A 360 8.58 -7.44 -4.94
N LEU A 361 8.47 -8.14 -3.80
CA LEU A 361 7.68 -7.73 -2.65
C LEU A 361 8.31 -6.59 -1.85
N GLU A 362 9.63 -6.39 -1.98
CA GLU A 362 10.37 -5.41 -1.19
C GLU A 362 10.19 -3.97 -1.70
N LEU A 363 9.79 -3.76 -2.97
CA LEU A 363 9.66 -2.41 -3.52
C LEU A 363 8.37 -1.75 -3.01
N PRO A 364 8.45 -0.60 -2.31
CA PRO A 364 7.29 0.08 -1.76
C PRO A 364 6.19 0.32 -2.80
N ILE A 365 4.93 0.20 -2.39
CA ILE A 365 3.78 0.31 -3.31
C ILE A 365 3.67 1.68 -4.00
N HIS A 366 4.19 2.71 -3.35
CA HIS A 366 4.20 4.08 -3.86
C HIS A 366 5.41 4.37 -4.77
N PHE A 367 6.32 3.42 -4.98
CA PHE A 367 7.38 3.54 -5.99
C PHE A 367 6.87 2.90 -7.30
N THR A 368 7.29 3.40 -8.44
CA THR A 368 6.96 2.80 -9.74
C THR A 368 8.13 1.93 -10.18
N PRO A 369 7.94 0.61 -10.39
CA PRO A 369 9.03 -0.26 -10.82
C PRO A 369 9.53 0.14 -12.22
N GLY A 370 10.82 0.42 -12.34
CA GLY A 370 11.53 0.49 -13.61
C GLY A 370 12.40 -0.74 -13.77
N VAL A 371 12.16 -1.58 -14.77
CA VAL A 371 12.92 -2.82 -15.00
C VAL A 371 13.82 -2.66 -16.21
N VAL A 372 15.11 -2.92 -16.02
CA VAL A 372 16.10 -2.89 -17.09
C VAL A 372 16.05 -4.19 -17.88
N VAL A 373 16.00 -4.08 -19.21
CA VAL A 373 16.09 -5.19 -20.15
C VAL A 373 17.37 -5.02 -20.96
N ALA A 374 18.40 -5.76 -20.57
CA ALA A 374 19.73 -5.68 -21.17
C ALA A 374 19.94 -6.74 -22.26
N TYR A 375 20.54 -6.32 -23.38
CA TYR A 375 20.94 -7.18 -24.48
C TYR A 375 22.09 -6.54 -25.26
N ASP A 376 22.81 -7.35 -26.02
CA ASP A 376 23.95 -6.89 -26.80
C ASP A 376 23.51 -6.28 -28.15
N VAL A 377 24.02 -5.10 -28.50
CA VAL A 377 23.69 -4.39 -29.75
C VAL A 377 24.09 -5.13 -31.02
N ASN A 378 25.12 -5.98 -30.97
CA ASN A 378 25.64 -6.70 -32.13
C ASN A 378 24.95 -8.05 -32.31
N CYS A 379 24.70 -8.76 -31.21
CA CYS A 379 24.31 -10.16 -31.24
C CYS A 379 22.99 -10.47 -30.49
N GLY A 380 22.37 -9.49 -29.82
CA GLY A 380 21.18 -9.68 -29.02
C GLY A 380 21.44 -10.51 -27.76
N LEU A 381 20.81 -11.67 -27.66
CA LEU A 381 20.90 -12.58 -26.52
C LEU A 381 21.96 -13.68 -26.74
N CYS A 382 23.14 -13.33 -27.24
CA CYS A 382 24.09 -14.35 -27.70
C CYS A 382 24.81 -15.11 -26.57
N THR A 383 24.73 -14.65 -25.33
CA THR A 383 25.29 -15.35 -24.16
C THR A 383 24.20 -15.95 -23.29
N SER A 384 24.53 -16.95 -22.48
CA SER A 384 23.60 -17.49 -21.48
C SER A 384 23.24 -16.46 -20.42
N VAL A 385 24.19 -15.59 -20.04
CA VAL A 385 23.99 -14.51 -19.05
C VAL A 385 22.95 -13.52 -19.54
N LEU A 386 23.00 -13.06 -20.79
CA LEU A 386 22.01 -12.13 -21.34
C LEU A 386 20.60 -12.75 -21.41
N ARG A 387 20.50 -14.06 -21.72
CA ARG A 387 19.22 -14.77 -21.68
C ARG A 387 18.66 -14.91 -20.26
N GLU A 388 19.53 -15.14 -19.28
CA GLU A 388 19.16 -15.20 -17.88
C GLU A 388 18.70 -13.83 -17.37
N TRP A 389 19.43 -12.77 -17.70
CA TRP A 389 19.04 -11.40 -17.39
C TRP A 389 17.67 -11.05 -17.96
N LEU A 390 17.44 -11.33 -19.25
CA LEU A 390 16.11 -11.13 -19.84
C LEU A 390 15.03 -11.90 -19.07
N ARG A 391 15.29 -13.17 -18.70
CA ARG A 391 14.32 -13.98 -17.96
C ARG A 391 13.97 -13.35 -16.61
N GLU A 392 14.95 -12.86 -15.86
CA GLU A 392 14.70 -12.20 -14.57
C GLU A 392 13.95 -10.88 -14.75
N SER A 393 14.33 -10.05 -15.73
CA SER A 393 13.59 -8.83 -16.06
C SER A 393 12.12 -9.13 -16.39
N LEU A 394 11.85 -10.15 -17.22
CA LEU A 394 10.50 -10.53 -17.59
C LEU A 394 9.67 -11.01 -16.39
N LYS A 395 10.28 -11.77 -15.46
CA LYS A 395 9.61 -12.16 -14.21
C LYS A 395 9.20 -10.94 -13.38
N TYR A 396 10.07 -9.94 -13.25
CA TYR A 396 9.74 -8.73 -12.49
C TYR A 396 8.63 -7.92 -13.17
N ILE A 397 8.71 -7.76 -14.49
CA ILE A 397 7.66 -7.08 -15.28
C ILE A 397 6.31 -7.78 -15.11
N GLU A 398 6.28 -9.11 -15.31
CA GLU A 398 5.06 -9.91 -15.16
C GLU A 398 4.47 -9.80 -13.76
N PHE A 399 5.33 -9.91 -12.74
CA PHE A 399 4.93 -9.80 -11.35
C PHE A 399 4.19 -8.49 -11.07
N TYR A 400 4.76 -7.35 -11.47
CA TYR A 400 4.15 -6.05 -11.20
C TYR A 400 2.92 -5.75 -12.05
N LEU A 401 2.88 -6.21 -13.29
CA LEU A 401 1.68 -6.10 -14.12
C LEU A 401 0.53 -6.94 -13.55
N ASN A 402 0.81 -8.12 -12.99
CA ASN A 402 -0.19 -8.93 -12.29
C ASN A 402 -0.73 -8.27 -11.02
N MET A 403 0.05 -7.37 -10.40
CA MET A 403 -0.41 -6.48 -9.33
C MET A 403 -1.16 -5.23 -9.84
N ASN A 404 -1.43 -5.15 -11.15
CA ASN A 404 -2.02 -3.98 -11.81
C ASN A 404 -1.22 -2.68 -11.59
N ARG A 405 0.11 -2.78 -11.42
CA ARG A 405 1.00 -1.62 -11.30
C ARG A 405 1.44 -1.14 -12.67
N VAL A 406 1.78 0.14 -12.75
CA VAL A 406 2.51 0.70 -13.89
C VAL A 406 3.96 0.22 -13.85
N VAL A 407 4.50 -0.19 -14.99
CA VAL A 407 5.90 -0.65 -15.11
C VAL A 407 6.64 0.15 -16.18
N TYR A 408 7.84 0.63 -15.85
CA TYR A 408 8.78 1.19 -16.83
C TYR A 408 9.72 0.08 -17.30
N VAL A 409 9.89 -0.06 -18.61
CA VAL A 409 10.79 -1.02 -19.24
C VAL A 409 11.86 -0.23 -19.96
N ASN A 410 13.10 -0.34 -19.50
CA ASN A 410 14.23 0.36 -20.10
C ASN A 410 15.13 -0.59 -20.89
N PHE A 411 15.26 -0.36 -22.19
CA PHE A 411 16.17 -1.13 -23.03
C PHE A 411 17.61 -0.65 -22.87
N PHE A 412 18.44 -1.51 -22.27
CA PHE A 412 19.89 -1.35 -22.21
C PHE A 412 20.52 -2.06 -23.41
N CYS A 413 20.60 -1.34 -24.52
CA CYS A 413 21.27 -1.78 -25.74
C CYS A 413 22.77 -1.41 -25.65
N GLU A 414 23.55 -2.20 -24.93
CA GLU A 414 25.00 -2.04 -24.80
C GLU A 414 25.75 -3.03 -25.69
N LYS A 415 27.07 -2.90 -25.80
CA LYS A 415 27.90 -3.98 -26.29
C LYS A 415 28.51 -4.69 -25.09
N TYR A 416 28.23 -5.96 -24.95
CA TYR A 416 28.77 -6.82 -23.90
C TYR A 416 29.85 -7.78 -24.45
N VAL A 417 29.82 -8.08 -25.76
CA VAL A 417 30.71 -9.06 -26.40
C VAL A 417 31.43 -8.45 -27.61
N LEU A 418 32.75 -8.64 -27.79
CA LEU A 418 33.76 -9.30 -26.92
C LEU A 418 34.33 -8.39 -25.82
N GLU A 419 34.19 -7.08 -25.99
CA GLU A 419 34.64 -6.05 -25.05
C GLU A 419 33.45 -5.16 -24.75
N TRP A 420 33.29 -4.80 -23.47
CA TRP A 420 32.19 -3.95 -23.03
C TRP A 420 32.37 -2.54 -23.57
N GLU A 421 31.31 -2.02 -24.18
CA GLU A 421 31.23 -0.64 -24.65
C GLU A 421 29.90 -0.06 -24.17
N TRP A 422 30.00 0.96 -23.33
CA TRP A 422 28.84 1.65 -22.78
C TRP A 422 27.97 2.24 -23.90
N ARG A 423 26.66 2.12 -23.76
CA ARG A 423 25.66 2.50 -24.77
C ARG A 423 25.75 3.95 -25.23
N GLY A 424 26.24 4.85 -24.38
CA GLY A 424 26.43 6.26 -24.73
C GLY A 424 27.51 6.52 -25.78
N PHE A 425 28.40 5.55 -26.05
CA PHE A 425 29.38 5.65 -27.13
C PHE A 425 28.91 5.05 -28.45
N LEU A 426 27.79 4.30 -28.45
CA LEU A 426 27.32 3.62 -29.64
C LEU A 426 26.75 4.60 -30.66
N ASP A 427 27.17 4.46 -31.91
CA ASP A 427 26.68 5.20 -33.07
C ASP A 427 25.53 4.50 -33.81
N ARG A 428 25.00 3.42 -33.21
CA ARG A 428 23.87 2.64 -33.72
C ARG A 428 23.05 2.07 -32.57
N VAL A 429 21.76 1.84 -32.84
CA VAL A 429 20.83 1.16 -31.94
C VAL A 429 20.15 0.04 -32.72
N VAL A 430 20.01 -1.11 -32.09
CA VAL A 430 19.39 -2.30 -32.70
C VAL A 430 18.28 -2.76 -31.77
N LEU A 431 17.08 -3.00 -32.30
CA LEU A 431 16.06 -3.76 -31.61
C LEU A 431 16.27 -5.24 -31.89
N ASN A 432 16.23 -6.07 -30.85
CA ASN A 432 16.36 -7.51 -30.98
C ASN A 432 14.98 -8.19 -30.99
N ASP A 433 14.66 -8.95 -32.04
CA ASP A 433 13.34 -9.59 -32.20
C ASP A 433 13.05 -10.62 -31.09
N GLU A 434 14.05 -11.38 -30.62
CA GLU A 434 13.87 -12.35 -29.54
C GLU A 434 13.48 -11.65 -28.22
N VAL A 435 14.11 -10.51 -27.90
CA VAL A 435 13.74 -9.67 -26.76
C VAL A 435 12.31 -9.13 -26.91
N LEU A 436 11.95 -8.67 -28.11
CA LEU A 436 10.62 -8.10 -28.38
C LEU A 436 9.51 -9.14 -28.29
N ASP A 437 9.72 -10.34 -28.82
CA ASP A 437 8.78 -11.45 -28.75
C ASP A 437 8.59 -11.90 -27.29
N ALA A 438 9.67 -12.00 -26.54
CA ALA A 438 9.62 -12.33 -25.12
C ALA A 438 8.89 -11.25 -24.31
N LEU A 439 9.16 -9.97 -24.56
CA LEU A 439 8.45 -8.87 -23.90
C LEU A 439 6.96 -8.89 -24.24
N ARG A 440 6.59 -9.11 -25.51
CA ARG A 440 5.18 -9.22 -25.96
C ARG A 440 4.45 -10.35 -25.25
N SER A 441 5.11 -11.45 -24.94
CA SER A 441 4.49 -12.56 -24.21
C SER A 441 4.06 -12.19 -22.78
N VAL A 442 4.69 -11.17 -22.19
CA VAL A 442 4.40 -10.71 -20.82
C VAL A 442 3.49 -9.48 -20.81
N ILE A 443 3.79 -8.46 -21.63
CA ILE A 443 3.08 -7.17 -21.55
C ILE A 443 1.92 -7.06 -22.54
N GLY A 444 1.75 -8.03 -23.43
CA GLY A 444 0.73 -8.01 -24.48
C GLY A 444 0.85 -6.78 -25.37
N ASP A 445 -0.22 -5.98 -25.42
CA ASP A 445 -0.27 -4.71 -26.18
C ASP A 445 0.39 -3.53 -25.44
N GLY A 446 0.94 -3.75 -24.24
CA GLY A 446 1.65 -2.75 -23.44
C GLY A 446 0.78 -1.94 -22.48
N VAL A 447 -0.36 -2.48 -22.03
CA VAL A 447 -1.21 -1.83 -21.02
C VAL A 447 -0.39 -1.60 -19.73
N ASN A 448 -0.57 -0.45 -19.10
CA ASN A 448 0.16 -0.04 -17.88
C ASN A 448 1.69 -0.07 -18.03
N THR A 449 2.21 0.03 -19.24
CA THR A 449 3.65 -0.05 -19.49
C THR A 449 4.19 1.23 -20.12
N TYR A 450 5.36 1.66 -19.66
CA TYR A 450 6.22 2.65 -20.33
C TYR A 450 7.42 1.93 -20.92
N ILE A 451 7.76 2.20 -22.18
CA ILE A 451 8.88 1.56 -22.86
C ILE A 451 9.83 2.64 -23.37
N GLY A 452 11.11 2.53 -23.04
CA GLY A 452 12.10 3.53 -23.42
C GLY A 452 13.50 2.99 -23.60
N PHE A 453 14.39 3.90 -23.97
CA PHE A 453 15.83 3.72 -24.00
C PHE A 453 16.49 4.79 -23.14
N SER A 454 17.73 4.55 -22.71
CA SER A 454 18.51 5.50 -21.93
C SER A 454 19.94 5.69 -22.43
N GLU A 455 20.48 6.88 -22.18
CA GLU A 455 21.91 7.22 -22.30
C GLU A 455 22.56 6.87 -23.64
N LEU A 456 21.87 7.08 -24.76
CA LEU A 456 22.37 6.84 -26.12
C LEU A 456 23.04 8.09 -26.72
N THR A 457 23.88 8.77 -25.95
CA THR A 457 24.41 10.12 -26.25
C THR A 457 24.97 10.27 -27.66
N THR A 458 25.90 9.40 -28.07
CA THR A 458 26.49 9.44 -29.43
C THR A 458 25.43 9.24 -30.50
N CYS A 459 24.51 8.29 -30.31
CA CYS A 459 23.43 8.04 -31.25
C CYS A 459 22.46 9.22 -31.37
N VAL A 460 22.02 9.80 -30.24
CA VAL A 460 21.09 10.92 -30.24
C VAL A 460 21.71 12.15 -30.89
N ASN A 461 22.98 12.43 -30.62
CA ASN A 461 23.68 13.57 -31.23
C ASN A 461 23.97 13.36 -32.72
N ASN A 462 24.05 12.12 -33.19
CA ASN A 462 24.23 11.77 -34.59
C ASN A 462 22.87 11.71 -35.33
N GLU A 463 22.63 12.58 -36.30
CA GLU A 463 21.37 12.63 -37.04
C GLU A 463 20.98 11.28 -37.67
N THR A 464 21.94 10.57 -38.27
CA THR A 464 21.67 9.27 -38.93
C THR A 464 21.26 8.20 -37.91
N CYS A 465 21.94 8.13 -36.76
CA CYS A 465 21.56 7.19 -35.71
C CYS A 465 20.24 7.57 -35.03
N ARG A 466 20.01 8.87 -34.78
CA ARG A 466 18.75 9.37 -34.23
C ARG A 466 17.56 9.02 -35.13
N GLU A 467 17.70 9.06 -36.46
CA GLU A 467 16.66 8.57 -37.38
C GLU A 467 16.35 7.08 -37.20
N LEU A 468 17.38 6.24 -36.99
CA LEU A 468 17.18 4.82 -36.68
C LEU A 468 16.41 4.63 -35.38
N LEU A 469 16.79 5.38 -34.33
CA LEU A 469 16.09 5.35 -33.04
C LEU A 469 14.62 5.80 -33.15
N ILE A 470 14.34 6.86 -33.93
CA ILE A 470 12.96 7.27 -34.26
C ILE A 470 12.21 6.12 -34.98
N GLY A 471 12.88 5.43 -35.91
CA GLY A 471 12.36 4.25 -36.58
C GLY A 471 11.98 3.13 -35.61
N HIS A 472 12.83 2.86 -34.62
CA HIS A 472 12.61 1.88 -33.56
C HIS A 472 11.40 2.24 -32.68
N TYR A 473 11.26 3.49 -32.24
CA TYR A 473 10.06 3.90 -31.51
C TYR A 473 8.77 3.77 -32.33
N LYS A 474 8.81 4.08 -33.63
CA LYS A 474 7.66 3.84 -34.53
C LYS A 474 7.32 2.36 -34.64
N TYR A 475 8.33 1.49 -34.63
CA TYR A 475 8.13 0.05 -34.59
C TYR A 475 7.52 -0.40 -33.27
N LEU A 476 8.09 0.00 -32.13
CA LEU A 476 7.60 -0.33 -30.80
C LEU A 476 6.14 0.10 -30.59
N LYS A 477 5.74 1.27 -31.12
CA LYS A 477 4.35 1.73 -31.09
C LYS A 477 3.36 0.85 -31.85
N ARG A 478 3.81 0.22 -32.94
CA ARG A 478 2.98 -0.77 -33.65
C ARG A 478 2.95 -2.09 -32.90
N ALA A 479 4.06 -2.45 -32.25
CA ALA A 479 4.17 -3.68 -31.47
C ALA A 479 3.35 -3.64 -30.17
N PHE A 480 3.33 -2.49 -29.49
CA PHE A 480 2.74 -2.24 -28.18
C PHE A 480 1.87 -0.97 -28.22
N PRO A 481 0.69 -1.03 -28.87
CA PRO A 481 -0.12 0.16 -29.12
C PRO A 481 -0.72 0.81 -27.86
N ALA A 482 -0.81 0.08 -26.74
CA ALA A 482 -1.29 0.60 -25.46
C ALA A 482 -0.17 1.17 -24.57
N ALA A 483 1.10 0.90 -24.91
CA ALA A 483 2.24 1.41 -24.17
C ALA A 483 2.43 2.93 -24.36
N ARG A 484 3.07 3.52 -23.35
CA ARG A 484 3.62 4.88 -23.41
C ARG A 484 5.12 4.80 -23.62
N PHE A 485 5.75 5.87 -24.11
CA PHE A 485 7.14 5.85 -24.54
C PHE A 485 7.94 6.98 -23.94
N TYR A 486 9.20 6.74 -23.61
CA TYR A 486 10.09 7.76 -23.06
C TYR A 486 11.52 7.59 -23.55
N TYR A 487 12.33 8.62 -23.41
CA TYR A 487 13.78 8.56 -23.51
C TYR A 487 14.40 9.41 -22.41
N TYR A 488 15.55 9.04 -21.88
CA TYR A 488 16.38 9.97 -21.14
C TYR A 488 17.86 9.80 -21.51
N GLY A 489 18.55 10.91 -21.70
CA GLY A 489 19.96 10.93 -22.08
C GLY A 489 20.89 11.19 -20.90
N SER A 490 22.12 11.56 -21.20
CA SER A 490 23.09 12.07 -20.24
C SER A 490 23.20 13.61 -20.31
N SER A 491 24.10 14.19 -19.51
CA SER A 491 24.48 15.60 -19.65
C SER A 491 25.12 15.93 -21.02
N GLY A 492 25.63 14.92 -21.74
CA GLY A 492 26.27 15.07 -23.06
C GLY A 492 25.33 15.20 -24.27
N ASP A 493 24.05 14.86 -24.16
CA ASP A 493 23.10 14.96 -25.29
C ASP A 493 22.85 16.42 -25.69
N ASP A 494 22.75 16.71 -26.98
CA ASP A 494 22.34 18.02 -27.47
C ASP A 494 20.84 18.24 -27.21
N ILE A 495 20.46 19.42 -26.70
CA ILE A 495 19.07 19.74 -26.37
C ILE A 495 18.19 19.72 -27.63
N GLY A 496 18.70 20.24 -28.76
CA GLY A 496 17.98 20.22 -30.02
C GLY A 496 17.74 18.80 -30.52
N ALA A 497 18.73 17.93 -30.42
CA ALA A 497 18.63 16.51 -30.75
C ALA A 497 17.61 15.76 -29.86
N LEU A 498 17.59 16.04 -28.55
CA LEU A 498 16.59 15.52 -27.64
C LEU A 498 15.18 15.95 -28.06
N LEU A 499 14.96 17.24 -28.28
CA LEU A 499 13.65 17.77 -28.67
C LEU A 499 13.19 17.24 -30.03
N ASP A 500 14.11 17.07 -30.99
CA ASP A 500 13.83 16.42 -32.29
C ASP A 500 13.35 14.98 -32.09
N LEU A 501 14.05 14.20 -31.25
CA LEU A 501 13.65 12.84 -30.90
C LEU A 501 12.26 12.82 -30.23
N TYR A 502 12.04 13.67 -29.21
CA TYR A 502 10.77 13.77 -28.49
C TYR A 502 9.59 13.98 -29.43
N VAL A 503 9.68 14.96 -30.32
CA VAL A 503 8.61 15.32 -31.26
C VAL A 503 8.40 14.24 -32.30
N ARG A 504 9.47 13.76 -32.95
CA ARG A 504 9.35 12.87 -34.12
C ARG A 504 9.11 11.42 -33.76
N ALA A 505 9.64 10.97 -32.63
CA ALA A 505 9.26 9.68 -32.04
C ALA A 505 7.94 9.76 -31.28
N LYS A 506 7.38 10.96 -31.05
CA LYS A 506 6.13 11.23 -30.30
C LYS A 506 6.18 10.66 -28.88
N LEU A 507 7.28 10.89 -28.17
CA LEU A 507 7.45 10.35 -26.81
C LEU A 507 6.47 11.01 -25.83
N ASN A 508 6.13 10.29 -24.76
CA ASN A 508 5.37 10.83 -23.63
C ASN A 508 6.28 11.62 -22.69
N TYR A 509 7.53 11.16 -22.54
CA TYR A 509 8.52 11.79 -21.68
C TYR A 509 9.88 11.89 -22.37
N ILE A 510 10.62 12.95 -22.06
CA ILE A 510 12.04 13.07 -22.38
C ILE A 510 12.81 13.76 -21.25
N GLY A 511 14.07 13.40 -21.07
CA GLY A 511 14.97 14.22 -20.27
C GLY A 511 16.38 13.65 -20.20
N ILE A 512 17.00 13.75 -19.02
CA ILE A 512 18.40 13.38 -18.80
C ILE A 512 18.60 12.81 -17.40
N ASP A 513 19.70 12.09 -17.24
CA ASP A 513 20.22 11.64 -15.96
C ASP A 513 21.02 12.74 -15.26
N ILE A 514 21.15 12.58 -13.95
CA ILE A 514 21.95 13.43 -13.09
C ILE A 514 23.03 12.55 -12.49
N TRP A 515 24.23 12.66 -13.04
CA TRP A 515 25.41 11.97 -12.54
C TRP A 515 26.51 12.96 -12.14
N ASP A 516 26.47 14.21 -12.61
CA ASP A 516 27.50 15.22 -12.35
C ASP A 516 27.10 16.14 -11.19
N TYR A 517 27.87 16.04 -10.11
CA TYR A 517 27.63 16.73 -8.86
C TYR A 517 28.85 17.54 -8.42
N ARG A 518 28.61 18.52 -7.55
CA ARG A 518 29.65 19.33 -6.92
C ARG A 518 29.42 19.41 -5.42
N LEU A 519 30.48 19.14 -4.67
CA LEU A 519 30.50 19.38 -3.23
C LEU A 519 30.69 20.88 -2.94
N THR A 520 29.91 21.42 -2.02
CA THR A 520 30.01 22.79 -1.48
C THR A 520 30.13 22.73 0.03
N GLU A 521 30.29 23.89 0.67
CA GLU A 521 30.26 24.00 2.14
C GLU A 521 28.92 23.57 2.74
N SER A 522 27.83 23.62 1.95
CA SER A 522 26.48 23.32 2.40
C SER A 522 25.98 21.92 2.03
N GLY A 523 26.79 21.09 1.37
CA GLY A 523 26.41 19.76 0.93
C GLY A 523 26.71 19.48 -0.54
N VAL A 524 25.98 18.53 -1.14
CA VAL A 524 26.13 18.18 -2.57
C VAL A 524 25.06 18.86 -3.40
N ILE A 525 25.47 19.49 -4.50
CA ILE A 525 24.54 20.10 -5.46
C ILE A 525 24.78 19.55 -6.86
N ILE A 526 23.72 19.52 -7.65
CA ILE A 526 23.77 19.28 -9.09
C ILE A 526 24.70 20.31 -9.76
N SER A 527 25.57 19.85 -10.66
CA SER A 527 26.49 20.72 -11.39
C SER A 527 25.76 21.74 -12.27
N GLU A 528 26.30 22.96 -12.36
CA GLU A 528 25.65 24.11 -13.00
C GLU A 528 25.26 23.86 -14.46
N HIS A 529 26.06 23.12 -15.21
CA HIS A 529 25.74 22.80 -16.60
C HIS A 529 24.55 21.83 -16.72
N VAL A 530 24.39 20.87 -15.81
CA VAL A 530 23.22 19.98 -15.73
C VAL A 530 21.99 20.79 -15.36
N THR A 531 22.08 21.64 -14.34
CA THR A 531 21.00 22.55 -13.93
C THR A 531 20.51 23.42 -15.08
N ARG A 532 21.43 24.07 -15.83
CA ARG A 532 21.07 24.88 -17.01
C ARG A 532 20.38 24.06 -18.08
N LYS A 533 20.82 22.83 -18.31
CA LYS A 533 20.22 21.92 -19.29
C LYS A 533 18.80 21.51 -18.88
N LEU A 534 18.57 21.18 -17.61
CA LEU A 534 17.24 20.86 -17.07
C LEU A 534 16.27 22.04 -17.21
N LEU A 535 16.72 23.25 -16.86
CA LEU A 535 15.92 24.47 -17.00
C LEU A 535 15.54 24.76 -18.45
N GLU A 536 16.48 24.59 -19.39
CA GLU A 536 16.21 24.79 -20.81
C GLU A 536 15.25 23.71 -21.35
N LEU A 537 15.44 22.43 -21.00
CA LEU A 537 14.49 21.37 -21.36
C LEU A 537 13.08 21.66 -20.81
N HIS A 538 12.98 22.01 -19.53
CA HIS A 538 11.72 22.37 -18.88
C HIS A 538 10.99 23.49 -19.66
N LYS A 539 11.71 24.57 -19.95
CA LYS A 539 11.19 25.72 -20.71
C LYS A 539 10.64 25.34 -22.08
N GLN A 540 11.31 24.42 -22.79
CA GLN A 540 10.91 23.98 -24.14
C GLN A 540 9.74 22.98 -24.09
N LEU A 541 9.58 22.23 -22.99
CA LEU A 541 8.56 21.20 -22.81
C LEU A 541 7.22 21.72 -22.25
N SER A 542 7.16 22.98 -21.79
CA SER A 542 5.91 23.63 -21.32
C SER A 542 5.18 22.82 -20.23
N ASP A 543 5.89 22.47 -19.16
CA ASP A 543 5.44 21.71 -17.98
C ASP A 543 5.03 20.24 -18.23
N LYS A 544 5.22 19.74 -19.45
CA LYS A 544 4.79 18.39 -19.84
C LYS A 544 5.95 17.59 -20.40
N GLY A 545 6.27 16.49 -19.75
CA GLY A 545 7.14 15.48 -20.36
C GLY A 545 8.56 15.42 -19.78
N LEU A 546 8.96 16.33 -18.89
CA LEU A 546 10.33 16.29 -18.33
C LEU A 546 10.51 15.08 -17.40
N PHE A 547 11.45 14.20 -17.76
CA PHE A 547 11.84 13.03 -16.98
C PHE A 547 13.30 13.14 -16.56
N ILE A 548 13.54 13.23 -15.25
CA ILE A 548 14.87 12.99 -14.69
C ILE A 548 15.05 11.48 -14.63
N GLY A 549 15.86 10.91 -15.52
CA GLY A 549 15.92 9.47 -15.74
C GLY A 549 16.50 8.72 -14.56
N GLU A 550 17.64 9.18 -14.05
CA GLU A 550 18.40 8.52 -12.99
C GLU A 550 19.07 9.56 -12.07
N ILE A 551 18.97 9.30 -10.78
CA ILE A 551 19.85 9.81 -9.72
C ILE A 551 20.39 8.58 -9.01
N GLY A 552 21.72 8.44 -8.95
CA GLY A 552 22.36 7.35 -8.23
C GLY A 552 23.59 7.82 -7.47
N LEU A 553 23.76 7.26 -6.27
CA LEU A 553 24.90 7.47 -5.38
C LEU A 553 25.37 6.11 -4.86
N ARG A 554 26.69 5.95 -4.74
CA ARG A 554 27.26 4.72 -4.20
C ARG A 554 26.96 4.63 -2.71
N ILE A 555 26.54 3.44 -2.25
CA ILE A 555 26.13 3.22 -0.86
C ILE A 555 27.29 3.54 0.08
N ASN A 556 27.00 4.30 1.13
CA ASN A 556 27.95 4.64 2.19
C ASN A 556 29.28 5.23 1.67
N ASP A 557 29.27 5.98 0.57
CA ASP A 557 30.48 6.54 -0.04
C ASP A 557 30.49 8.06 -0.01
N ARG A 558 31.37 8.63 0.82
CA ARG A 558 31.58 10.08 0.93
C ARG A 558 32.05 10.72 -0.38
N GLU A 559 32.68 9.96 -1.26
CA GLU A 559 33.14 10.46 -2.56
C GLU A 559 32.19 10.10 -3.71
N ALA A 560 30.98 9.62 -3.40
CA ALA A 560 29.98 9.27 -4.41
C ALA A 560 29.66 10.42 -5.36
N TYR A 561 29.90 11.68 -4.98
CA TYR A 561 29.64 12.85 -5.82
C TYR A 561 30.65 13.07 -6.96
N ILE A 562 31.86 12.48 -6.89
CA ILE A 562 32.94 12.83 -7.84
C ILE A 562 32.74 12.11 -9.19
N GLU A 563 32.41 10.82 -9.19
CA GLU A 563 32.09 10.02 -10.38
C GLU A 563 31.28 8.78 -9.94
N PRO A 564 30.02 8.94 -9.51
CA PRO A 564 29.25 7.86 -8.88
C PRO A 564 29.16 6.59 -9.73
N TRP A 565 29.14 6.74 -11.06
CA TRP A 565 29.05 5.65 -12.04
C TRP A 565 30.35 4.87 -12.23
N ARG A 566 31.47 5.30 -11.64
CA ARG A 566 32.80 4.72 -11.90
C ARG A 566 33.12 3.59 -10.91
N PRO A 567 33.08 2.31 -11.33
CA PRO A 567 33.20 1.18 -10.41
C PRO A 567 34.62 0.96 -9.88
N ASP A 568 35.66 1.41 -10.60
CA ASP A 568 37.07 1.25 -10.18
C ASP A 568 37.52 2.31 -9.17
N ARG A 569 36.70 3.35 -8.93
CA ARG A 569 37.01 4.36 -7.91
C ARG A 569 36.90 3.72 -6.52
N PRO A 570 37.91 3.83 -5.63
CA PRO A 570 37.78 3.37 -4.26
C PRO A 570 36.59 4.02 -3.54
N ILE A 571 35.94 3.27 -2.66
CA ILE A 571 34.89 3.79 -1.77
C ILE A 571 35.55 4.44 -0.55
N VAL A 572 35.15 5.67 -0.23
CA VAL A 572 35.52 6.34 1.01
C VAL A 572 34.34 6.22 1.96
N TYR A 573 34.39 5.18 2.80
CA TYR A 573 33.24 4.78 3.61
C TYR A 573 32.77 5.88 4.57
N ASP A 574 31.48 6.19 4.50
CA ASP A 574 30.73 7.07 5.41
C ASP A 574 29.26 6.65 5.37
N GLU A 575 28.77 6.06 6.46
CA GLU A 575 27.44 5.44 6.57
C GLU A 575 26.28 6.41 6.35
N MET A 576 26.50 7.72 6.41
CA MET A 576 25.43 8.71 6.21
C MET A 576 25.53 9.43 4.87
N ALA A 577 26.59 9.23 4.09
CA ALA A 577 26.90 10.11 2.97
C ALA A 577 25.82 10.12 1.90
N ASP A 578 25.33 8.95 1.49
CA ASP A 578 24.28 8.80 0.48
C ASP A 578 22.94 9.38 0.93
N GLU A 579 22.50 9.15 2.18
CA GLU A 579 21.29 9.79 2.74
C GLU A 579 21.39 11.32 2.65
N LEU A 580 22.51 11.89 3.12
CA LEU A 580 22.74 13.34 3.11
C LEU A 580 22.74 13.88 1.67
N TYR A 581 23.36 13.18 0.74
CA TYR A 581 23.49 13.62 -0.65
C TYR A 581 22.18 13.50 -1.42
N TYR A 582 21.40 12.42 -1.23
CA TYR A 582 20.04 12.34 -1.79
C TYR A 582 19.18 13.50 -1.29
N ARG A 583 19.24 13.80 0.01
CA ARG A 583 18.52 14.94 0.57
C ARG A 583 18.92 16.26 -0.10
N ASP A 584 20.21 16.52 -0.25
CA ASP A 584 20.70 17.79 -0.80
C ASP A 584 20.37 17.92 -2.30
N ILE A 585 20.51 16.83 -3.08
CA ILE A 585 20.17 16.79 -4.51
C ILE A 585 18.66 17.00 -4.71
N LEU A 586 17.82 16.27 -3.98
CA LEU A 586 16.36 16.37 -4.11
C LEU A 586 15.84 17.72 -3.63
N LYS A 587 16.48 18.31 -2.61
CA LYS A 587 16.20 19.68 -2.19
C LYS A 587 16.54 20.68 -3.29
N HIS A 588 17.73 20.59 -3.88
CA HIS A 588 18.13 21.46 -4.97
C HIS A 588 17.16 21.34 -6.17
N LEU A 589 16.71 20.13 -6.52
CA LEU A 589 15.68 19.95 -7.55
C LEU A 589 14.37 20.68 -7.22
N GLY A 590 13.94 20.67 -5.97
CA GLY A 590 12.76 21.43 -5.52
C GLY A 590 12.94 22.94 -5.66
N GLU A 591 14.15 23.45 -5.43
CA GLU A 591 14.51 24.86 -5.56
C GLU A 591 14.58 25.33 -7.03
N LEU A 592 14.74 24.41 -8.00
CA LEU A 592 14.75 24.76 -9.42
C LEU A 592 13.35 25.03 -9.99
N GLU A 593 12.29 24.61 -9.31
CA GLU A 593 10.89 24.78 -9.74
C GLU A 593 10.57 24.21 -11.14
N ILE A 594 11.35 23.24 -11.65
CA ILE A 594 11.28 22.71 -13.02
C ILE A 594 10.13 21.71 -13.30
N GLY A 595 9.07 21.70 -12.48
CA GLY A 595 7.85 20.91 -12.73
C GLY A 595 8.11 19.45 -13.13
N ILE A 596 8.93 18.73 -12.35
CA ILE A 596 9.39 17.36 -12.68
C ILE A 596 8.18 16.46 -12.88
N THR A 597 8.07 15.83 -14.06
CA THR A 597 6.93 14.94 -14.36
C THR A 597 7.19 13.50 -13.99
N GLN A 598 8.45 13.06 -14.06
CA GLN A 598 8.92 11.74 -13.67
C GLN A 598 10.33 11.88 -13.09
N LEU A 599 10.64 11.12 -12.04
CA LEU A 599 11.95 11.08 -11.40
C LEU A 599 12.35 9.63 -11.21
N GLY A 600 13.44 9.18 -11.83
CA GLY A 600 13.98 7.86 -11.62
C GLY A 600 15.16 7.86 -10.65
N ILE A 601 15.23 6.82 -9.84
CA ILE A 601 16.31 6.60 -8.88
C ILE A 601 17.02 5.29 -9.21
N TRP A 602 18.35 5.35 -9.31
CA TRP A 602 19.22 4.23 -9.64
C TRP A 602 20.03 3.78 -8.41
N ALA A 603 19.96 2.53 -7.96
CA ALA A 603 19.05 1.45 -8.35
C ALA A 603 18.66 0.64 -7.10
N TRP A 604 17.55 -0.10 -7.16
CA TRP A 604 17.02 -0.80 -6.00
C TRP A 604 17.92 -1.94 -5.52
N ASN A 605 18.38 -2.79 -6.45
CA ASN A 605 19.10 -4.05 -6.15
C ASN A 605 20.56 -4.07 -6.66
N ASP A 606 21.09 -2.96 -7.16
CA ASP A 606 22.46 -2.90 -7.67
C ASP A 606 23.47 -2.86 -6.51
N GLY A 607 24.43 -3.79 -6.45
CA GLY A 607 25.34 -3.91 -5.31
C GLY A 607 26.16 -2.67 -4.96
N SER A 608 26.30 -1.72 -5.89
CA SER A 608 26.98 -0.44 -5.63
C SER A 608 26.03 0.70 -5.26
N PHE A 609 24.76 0.64 -5.66
CA PHE A 609 23.77 1.72 -5.52
C PHE A 609 22.49 1.29 -4.77
N ALA A 610 22.45 0.09 -4.19
CA ALA A 610 21.27 -0.59 -3.66
C ALA A 610 20.58 0.20 -2.54
N ILE A 611 19.57 0.97 -2.93
CA ILE A 611 18.68 1.68 -2.01
C ILE A 611 17.92 0.73 -1.09
N ARG A 612 17.72 -0.53 -1.51
CA ARG A 612 17.03 -1.54 -0.72
C ARG A 612 17.62 -1.69 0.69
N GLU A 613 18.94 -1.63 0.82
CA GLU A 613 19.62 -1.94 2.08
C GLU A 613 19.63 -0.75 3.06
N ASP A 614 19.20 0.43 2.62
CA ASP A 614 19.26 1.66 3.41
C ASP A 614 17.89 2.31 3.59
N LEU A 615 17.31 2.09 4.78
CA LEU A 615 16.00 2.64 5.15
C LEU A 615 16.03 4.18 5.29
N ALA A 616 17.17 4.78 5.66
CA ALA A 616 17.29 6.23 5.79
C ALA A 616 17.26 6.92 4.42
N VAL A 617 17.94 6.34 3.43
CA VAL A 617 17.86 6.76 2.02
C VAL A 617 16.44 6.62 1.49
N GLN A 618 15.77 5.48 1.73
CA GLN A 618 14.38 5.27 1.31
C GLN A 618 13.43 6.33 1.88
N ASN A 619 13.51 6.58 3.19
CA ASN A 619 12.69 7.59 3.87
C ASN A 619 12.96 9.01 3.33
N THR A 620 14.22 9.33 3.05
CA THR A 620 14.62 10.61 2.47
C THR A 620 14.01 10.80 1.09
N ILE A 621 14.17 9.80 0.20
CA ILE A 621 13.59 9.82 -1.15
C ILE A 621 12.07 9.98 -1.07
N GLN A 622 11.39 9.19 -0.23
CA GLN A 622 9.94 9.25 -0.08
C GLN A 622 9.46 10.63 0.39
N SER A 623 10.10 11.20 1.42
CA SER A 623 9.75 12.51 1.98
C SER A 623 9.85 13.62 0.93
N PHE A 624 10.91 13.63 0.12
CA PHE A 624 11.07 14.61 -0.95
C PHE A 624 10.17 14.35 -2.15
N ALA A 625 9.93 13.09 -2.50
CA ALA A 625 9.01 12.74 -3.58
C ALA A 625 7.59 13.25 -3.27
N ILE A 626 7.15 13.22 -2.00
CA ILE A 626 5.89 13.85 -1.57
C ILE A 626 5.95 15.37 -1.74
N LYS A 627 7.03 16.03 -1.30
CA LYS A 627 7.18 17.49 -1.42
C LYS A 627 7.22 17.98 -2.87
N LEU A 628 7.82 17.19 -3.76
CA LEU A 628 7.86 17.44 -5.20
C LEU A 628 6.53 17.04 -5.91
N GLY A 629 5.56 16.54 -5.16
CA GLY A 629 4.27 16.05 -5.67
C GLY A 629 4.40 14.81 -6.57
N LEU A 630 5.55 14.15 -6.59
CA LEU A 630 5.81 12.96 -7.39
C LEU A 630 5.04 11.76 -6.86
N ILE A 631 4.78 11.76 -5.56
CA ILE A 631 3.92 10.79 -4.89
C ILE A 631 2.82 11.59 -4.20
N PRO A 632 1.55 11.13 -4.26
CA PRO A 632 0.49 11.75 -3.48
C PRO A 632 0.92 11.84 -2.02
N SER A 633 0.76 13.03 -1.41
CA SER A 633 0.68 13.08 0.03
C SER A 633 -0.52 12.24 0.46
N LEU A 634 -0.48 11.61 1.63
CA LEU A 634 -1.66 10.93 2.19
C LEU A 634 -2.90 11.85 2.16
N HIS A 635 -2.68 13.15 2.35
CA HIS A 635 -3.69 14.21 2.30
C HIS A 635 -4.32 14.49 0.91
N THR A 636 -3.61 14.26 -0.21
CA THR A 636 -4.14 14.51 -1.58
C THR A 636 -4.98 13.34 -2.11
N LEU A 637 -4.74 12.12 -1.61
CA LEU A 637 -5.56 10.93 -1.89
C LEU A 637 -6.98 11.07 -1.34
N GLU A 638 -7.11 11.82 -0.25
CA GLU A 638 -8.35 12.10 0.46
C GLU A 638 -9.23 13.12 -0.27
N GLU A 639 -8.62 14.19 -0.81
CA GLU A 639 -9.31 15.21 -1.61
C GLU A 639 -9.86 14.63 -2.94
N GLU A 640 -9.11 13.75 -3.62
CA GLU A 640 -9.58 13.09 -4.84
C GLU A 640 -10.75 12.12 -4.56
N LYS A 641 -10.73 11.43 -3.42
CA LYS A 641 -11.82 10.53 -3.00
C LYS A 641 -13.09 11.31 -2.65
N ALA A 642 -12.97 12.40 -1.90
CA ALA A 642 -14.08 13.30 -1.58
C ALA A 642 -14.71 13.92 -2.85
N PHE A 643 -13.87 14.26 -3.84
CA PHE A 643 -14.32 14.76 -5.14
C PHE A 643 -15.12 13.70 -5.94
N ILE A 644 -14.65 12.45 -5.98
CA ILE A 644 -15.33 11.33 -6.67
C ILE A 644 -16.67 10.99 -6.00
N GLU A 645 -16.74 11.00 -4.67
CA GLU A 645 -17.97 10.77 -3.91
C GLU A 645 -19.01 11.88 -4.17
N THR A 646 -18.57 13.14 -4.25
CA THR A 646 -19.43 14.29 -4.59
C THR A 646 -20.01 14.18 -6.01
N ILE A 647 -19.23 13.67 -6.97
CA ILE A 647 -19.71 13.42 -8.34
C ILE A 647 -20.75 12.30 -8.38
N ASN A 648 -20.53 11.19 -7.66
CA ASN A 648 -21.47 10.07 -7.63
C ASN A 648 -22.81 10.46 -6.99
N ILE A 649 -22.79 11.25 -5.90
CA ILE A 649 -24.00 11.79 -5.27
C ILE A 649 -24.76 12.69 -6.26
N SER A 650 -24.04 13.54 -6.99
CA SER A 650 -24.64 14.43 -8.00
C SER A 650 -25.29 13.64 -9.14
N ILE A 651 -24.65 12.59 -9.64
CA ILE A 651 -25.20 11.72 -10.70
C ILE A 651 -26.45 10.98 -10.22
N ILE A 652 -26.44 10.44 -9.00
CA ILE A 652 -27.62 9.79 -8.39
C ILE A 652 -28.77 10.78 -8.27
N TYR A 653 -28.50 12.01 -7.83
CA TYR A 653 -29.51 13.06 -7.73
C TYR A 653 -30.13 13.41 -9.09
N TYR A 654 -29.31 13.51 -10.15
CA TYR A 654 -29.79 13.71 -11.52
C TYR A 654 -30.64 12.56 -12.03
N ILE A 655 -30.26 11.30 -11.75
CA ILE A 655 -31.05 10.12 -12.13
C ILE A 655 -32.41 10.11 -11.41
N VAL A 656 -32.45 10.43 -10.11
CA VAL A 656 -33.70 10.51 -9.33
C VAL A 656 -34.62 11.61 -9.87
N ILE A 657 -34.07 12.79 -10.21
CA ILE A 657 -34.85 13.87 -10.82
C ILE A 657 -35.44 13.43 -12.16
N ILE A 658 -34.64 12.80 -13.03
CA ILE A 658 -35.10 12.31 -14.35
C ILE A 658 -36.23 11.29 -14.17
N ILE A 659 -36.06 10.30 -13.28
CA ILE A 659 -37.09 9.28 -12.99
C ILE A 659 -38.36 9.94 -12.45
N THR A 660 -38.22 10.89 -11.53
CA THR A 660 -39.36 11.58 -10.91
C THR A 660 -40.14 12.39 -11.95
N VAL A 661 -39.46 13.11 -12.83
CA VAL A 661 -40.08 13.86 -13.94
C VAL A 661 -40.78 12.89 -14.91
N PHE A 662 -40.17 11.75 -15.21
CA PHE A 662 -40.77 10.74 -16.08
C PHE A 662 -42.04 10.13 -15.48
N LEU A 663 -42.03 9.82 -14.18
CA LEU A 663 -43.19 9.31 -13.45
C LEU A 663 -44.30 10.36 -13.37
N LEU A 664 -43.98 11.63 -13.14
CA LEU A 664 -44.95 12.74 -13.14
C LEU A 664 -45.59 12.94 -14.51
N LEU A 665 -44.79 12.93 -15.59
CA LEU A 665 -45.29 13.00 -16.95
C LEU A 665 -46.19 11.79 -17.27
N TYR A 666 -45.79 10.59 -16.88
CA TYR A 666 -46.59 9.38 -17.03
C TYR A 666 -47.93 9.48 -16.29
N PHE A 667 -47.93 9.99 -15.06
CA PHE A 667 -49.15 10.18 -14.27
C PHE A 667 -50.09 11.23 -14.90
N LEU A 668 -49.53 12.34 -15.38
CA LEU A 668 -50.29 13.40 -16.06
C LEU A 668 -50.89 12.91 -17.38
N LEU A 669 -50.16 12.11 -18.15
CA LEU A 669 -50.64 11.49 -19.39
C LEU A 669 -51.74 10.46 -19.11
N CYS A 670 -51.60 9.66 -18.05
CA CYS A 670 -52.64 8.70 -17.63
C CYS A 670 -53.91 9.40 -17.13
N ARG A 671 -53.79 10.52 -16.41
CA ARG A 671 -54.94 11.25 -15.85
C ARG A 671 -55.77 11.98 -16.91
N ARG A 672 -55.20 12.31 -18.07
CA ARG A 672 -55.94 12.88 -19.22
C ARG A 672 -56.66 11.83 -20.09
N ARG A 673 -56.42 10.54 -19.86
CA ARG A 673 -57.09 9.43 -20.56
C ARG A 673 -58.28 8.84 -19.77
N LYS A 674 -58.54 9.32 -18.56
CA LYS A 674 -59.82 9.18 -17.86
C LYS A 674 -60.56 10.50 -17.94
#